data_AF-A0A1L9B9L4-F1
#
_entry.id   AF-A0A1L9B9L4-F1
#
_cell.length_a   1.000
_cell.length_b   1.000
_cell.length_c   1.000
_cell.angle_alpha   90.00
_cell.angle_beta   90.00
_cell.angle_gamma   90.00
#
_symmetry.space_group_name_H-M   'P 1'
#
loop_
_entity.id
_entity.type
_entity.pdbx_description
1 polymer ?
#
loop_
_entity_poly.entity_id
_entity_poly.type
_entity_poly.pdbx_seq_one_letter_code
_entity_poly.pdbx_strand_id
1 'polypeptide(L)'
;MTLSLSLAAWMLAPLVEWFVQGRRTARVAVEGFLFVALGGLVLVHILPHSVSLAGPEALGAAVVGGGLALASRRRLPASAGGVLAVAGLVAHAALEGRALSLLGPESDALTVLAVVLHRLPLALGLWWLVRPRTGALGASALLAGMMLVGAVSLGWGGGVQAPGALRAVALFQAFTAGALLPALLRGRPGVELHDASQRLIAGLGALAAVALLVLLSHAHPVLGAQPGELGAAATFLSLSLETAPALLVAYVLSGLLQAFLGEASLGWLRRGSSLSQALRGSVVGMPLALCSCGVLPVYRGLIRKGVPVAAALSFLVAAPELGVSALIMSVPLIGWPLTLARLGGAFAVAVLSGVIVGRLVPTSPAPAPSSSGQAAPPLRQRLAHGLREGLVESVDHTAPWILVGLGLAALIEPLLQAQWLSRLPPGVDVPLFALLGVPSFVCASGATPLVAVLLHKGMSPGAALAFLLTGPATNVTTFAVMARLHGRKVTAAFAAVVALSSVGMGLALNALLPAQAGLAHQPHEAHGGPLEWVGLILLGAVFLASLLRQGPHAFLAQMWPAAPGAETSVSSAERISQLHVHGPACGHAHHAPAPDAPGPGRAVSNLRAPLRWRPRRAHVHGPACHSGACRHSRDG
;
A
#
# COMPACT_ATOMS: atom_id res chain seq x y z
N MET A 1 -11.34 -39.68 -2.26
CA MET A 1 -11.60 -38.79 -1.10
C MET A 1 -11.22 -37.34 -1.38
N THR A 2 -10.02 -37.07 -1.91
CA THR A 2 -9.56 -35.71 -2.27
C THR A 2 -10.49 -35.01 -3.27
N LEU A 3 -10.84 -35.68 -4.37
CA LEU A 3 -11.78 -35.17 -5.37
C LEU A 3 -13.14 -34.82 -4.75
N SER A 4 -13.77 -35.71 -4.00
CA SER A 4 -15.09 -35.48 -3.39
C SER A 4 -15.10 -34.28 -2.43
N LEU A 5 -14.06 -34.12 -1.59
CA LEU A 5 -13.91 -32.96 -0.71
C LEU A 5 -13.70 -31.66 -1.51
N SER A 6 -12.91 -31.76 -2.58
CA SER A 6 -12.57 -30.64 -3.46
C SER A 6 -13.75 -30.17 -4.32
N LEU A 7 -14.68 -31.06 -4.66
CA LEU A 7 -15.95 -30.74 -5.32
C LEU A 7 -16.95 -30.16 -4.30
N ALA A 8 -16.99 -30.69 -3.08
CA ALA A 8 -17.84 -30.18 -2.00
C ALA A 8 -17.52 -28.72 -1.64
N ALA A 9 -16.25 -28.29 -1.74
CA ALA A 9 -15.85 -26.89 -1.51
C ALA A 9 -16.61 -25.88 -2.39
N TRP A 10 -16.89 -26.22 -3.65
CA TRP A 10 -17.65 -25.36 -4.56
C TRP A 10 -19.12 -25.21 -4.14
N MET A 11 -19.68 -26.22 -3.47
CA MET A 11 -21.06 -26.24 -2.97
C MET A 11 -21.23 -25.54 -1.61
N LEU A 12 -20.15 -25.22 -0.91
CA LEU A 12 -20.21 -24.48 0.36
C LEU A 12 -20.60 -23.00 0.17
N ALA A 13 -20.32 -22.41 -0.99
CA ALA A 13 -20.62 -21.00 -1.26
C ALA A 13 -22.11 -20.61 -1.08
N PRO A 14 -23.10 -21.31 -1.68
CA PRO A 14 -24.52 -21.01 -1.45
C PRO A 14 -24.95 -21.23 0.01
N LEU A 15 -24.35 -22.20 0.71
CA LEU A 15 -24.67 -22.51 2.10
C LEU A 15 -24.18 -21.42 3.06
N VAL A 16 -22.96 -20.91 2.85
CA VAL A 16 -22.42 -19.76 3.56
C VAL A 16 -23.28 -18.52 3.28
N GLU A 17 -23.69 -18.29 2.04
CA GLU A 17 -24.57 -17.17 1.71
C GLU A 17 -25.92 -17.29 2.43
N TRP A 18 -26.53 -18.47 2.47
CA TRP A 18 -27.75 -18.71 3.21
C TRP A 18 -27.59 -18.42 4.71
N PHE A 19 -26.46 -18.83 5.31
CA PHE A 19 -26.15 -18.55 6.71
C PHE A 19 -25.95 -17.05 7.00
N VAL A 20 -25.34 -16.33 6.05
CA VAL A 20 -25.04 -14.90 6.15
C VAL A 20 -26.28 -14.03 5.86
N GLN A 21 -27.23 -14.53 5.08
CA GLN A 21 -28.49 -13.83 4.80
C GLN A 21 -29.22 -13.49 6.10
N GLY A 22 -29.51 -12.20 6.29
CA GLY A 22 -30.17 -11.68 7.50
C GLY A 22 -29.23 -11.41 8.69
N ARG A 23 -27.96 -11.84 8.66
CA ARG A 23 -26.99 -11.63 9.75
C ARG A 23 -25.97 -10.56 9.37
N ARG A 24 -26.22 -9.31 9.77
CA ARG A 24 -25.36 -8.16 9.44
C ARG A 24 -23.90 -8.36 9.86
N THR A 25 -23.66 -8.89 11.06
CA THR A 25 -22.30 -9.15 11.59
C THR A 25 -21.56 -10.21 10.79
N ALA A 26 -22.21 -11.35 10.50
CA ALA A 26 -21.64 -12.42 9.69
C ALA A 26 -21.29 -11.92 8.28
N ARG A 27 -22.14 -11.07 7.68
CA ARG A 27 -21.88 -10.49 6.37
C ARG A 27 -20.63 -9.63 6.33
N VAL A 28 -20.47 -8.74 7.31
CA VAL A 28 -19.30 -7.87 7.44
C VAL A 28 -18.03 -8.69 7.65
N ALA A 29 -18.09 -9.77 8.44
CA ALA A 29 -16.95 -10.67 8.64
C ALA A 29 -16.53 -11.36 7.33
N VAL A 30 -17.49 -11.95 6.59
CA VAL A 30 -17.20 -12.65 5.33
C VAL A 30 -16.72 -11.68 4.25
N GLU A 31 -17.19 -10.44 4.22
CA GLU A 31 -16.69 -9.42 3.30
C GLU A 31 -15.22 -9.06 3.59
N GLY A 32 -14.86 -8.82 4.86
CA GLY A 32 -13.47 -8.59 5.26
C GLY A 32 -12.57 -9.79 4.94
N PHE A 33 -13.07 -11.00 5.18
CA PHE A 33 -12.39 -12.24 4.81
C PHE A 33 -12.15 -12.35 3.31
N LEU A 34 -13.18 -12.24 2.47
CA LEU A 34 -13.02 -12.41 1.03
C LEU A 34 -12.16 -11.33 0.39
N PHE A 35 -12.21 -10.10 0.89
CA PHE A 35 -11.37 -9.02 0.40
C PHE A 35 -9.88 -9.36 0.52
N VAL A 36 -9.46 -9.83 1.70
CA VAL A 36 -8.06 -10.21 1.94
C VAL A 36 -7.72 -11.56 1.31
N ALA A 37 -8.61 -12.54 1.39
CA ALA A 37 -8.37 -13.88 0.86
C ALA A 37 -8.21 -13.87 -0.67
N LEU A 38 -9.11 -13.19 -1.41
CA LEU A 38 -9.03 -13.14 -2.88
C LEU A 38 -7.83 -12.32 -3.37
N GLY A 39 -7.57 -11.16 -2.75
CA GLY A 39 -6.40 -10.33 -3.09
C GLY A 39 -5.09 -11.06 -2.77
N GLY A 40 -5.01 -11.69 -1.60
CA GLY A 40 -3.84 -12.46 -1.18
C GLY A 40 -3.61 -13.72 -2.03
N LEU A 41 -4.67 -14.45 -2.41
CA LEU A 41 -4.53 -15.62 -3.28
C LEU A 41 -3.99 -15.22 -4.67
N VAL A 42 -4.48 -14.10 -5.22
CA VAL A 42 -3.97 -13.55 -6.48
C VAL A 42 -2.47 -13.20 -6.38
N LEU A 43 -2.06 -12.52 -5.31
CA LEU A 43 -0.69 -12.01 -5.16
C LEU A 43 0.32 -13.06 -4.71
N VAL A 44 -0.08 -13.98 -3.83
CA VAL A 44 0.81 -14.95 -3.17
C VAL A 44 0.82 -16.30 -3.88
N HIS A 45 -0.26 -16.70 -4.55
CA HIS A 45 -0.35 -18.01 -5.20
C HIS A 45 -0.44 -17.88 -6.73
N ILE A 46 -1.44 -17.16 -7.26
CA ILE A 46 -1.71 -17.16 -8.71
C ILE A 46 -0.58 -16.49 -9.51
N LEU A 47 -0.13 -15.32 -9.08
CA LEU A 47 0.88 -14.56 -9.81
C LEU A 47 2.26 -15.22 -9.76
N PRO A 48 2.78 -15.67 -8.59
CA PRO A 48 4.05 -16.39 -8.52
C PRO A 48 4.04 -17.70 -9.33
N HIS A 49 2.94 -18.46 -9.27
CA HIS A 49 2.78 -19.67 -10.08
C HIS A 49 2.75 -19.37 -11.58
N SER A 50 2.12 -18.25 -11.99
CA SER A 50 2.14 -17.84 -13.39
C SER A 50 3.56 -17.45 -13.85
N VAL A 51 4.35 -16.82 -12.97
CA VAL A 51 5.75 -16.47 -13.24
C VAL A 51 6.65 -17.71 -13.30
N SER A 52 6.41 -18.73 -12.48
CA SER A 52 7.19 -19.96 -12.53
C SER A 52 6.97 -20.75 -13.83
N LEU A 53 5.74 -20.70 -14.39
CA LEU A 53 5.40 -21.38 -15.64
C LEU A 53 5.73 -20.57 -16.91
N ALA A 54 5.56 -19.24 -16.90
CA ALA A 54 5.74 -18.40 -18.09
C ALA A 54 6.94 -17.43 -18.03
N GLY A 55 7.66 -17.39 -16.92
CA GLY A 55 8.76 -16.45 -16.69
C GLY A 55 8.28 -15.03 -16.39
N PRO A 56 9.17 -14.02 -16.48
CA PRO A 56 8.87 -12.63 -16.13
C PRO A 56 7.81 -11.99 -17.02
N GLU A 57 7.53 -12.56 -18.20
CA GLU A 57 6.46 -12.12 -19.10
C GLU A 57 5.08 -12.17 -18.43
N ALA A 58 4.87 -13.08 -17.47
CA ALA A 58 3.64 -13.13 -16.69
C ALA A 58 3.39 -11.82 -15.91
N LEU A 59 4.42 -11.20 -15.35
CA LEU A 59 4.26 -9.89 -14.72
C LEU A 59 3.88 -8.82 -15.73
N GLY A 60 4.50 -8.84 -16.91
CA GLY A 60 4.12 -7.96 -18.01
C GLY A 60 2.64 -8.11 -18.36
N ALA A 61 2.16 -9.35 -18.50
CA ALA A 61 0.76 -9.65 -18.75
C ALA A 61 -0.16 -9.12 -17.63
N ALA A 62 0.22 -9.30 -16.36
CA ALA A 62 -0.54 -8.77 -15.22
C ALA A 62 -0.59 -7.23 -15.20
N VAL A 63 0.53 -6.56 -15.48
CA VAL A 63 0.58 -5.09 -15.59
C VAL A 63 -0.31 -4.60 -16.73
N VAL A 64 -0.26 -5.25 -17.90
CA VAL A 64 -1.13 -4.91 -19.04
C VAL A 64 -2.60 -5.11 -18.67
N GLY A 65 -2.95 -6.23 -18.05
CA GLY A 65 -4.31 -6.50 -17.58
C GLY A 65 -4.83 -5.45 -16.60
N GLY A 66 -4.03 -5.09 -15.59
CA GLY A 66 -4.36 -4.05 -14.63
C GLY A 66 -4.45 -2.66 -15.25
N GLY A 67 -3.52 -2.32 -16.15
CA GLY A 67 -3.52 -1.08 -16.91
C GLY A 67 -4.75 -0.92 -17.79
N LEU A 68 -5.13 -1.98 -18.51
CA LEU A 68 -6.36 -2.03 -19.30
C LEU A 68 -7.60 -1.90 -18.40
N ALA A 69 -7.65 -2.61 -17.27
CA ALA A 69 -8.76 -2.51 -16.32
C ALA A 69 -8.90 -1.09 -15.73
N LEU A 70 -7.80 -0.37 -15.54
CA LEU A 70 -7.79 1.02 -15.09
C LEU A 70 -8.18 2.00 -16.20
N ALA A 71 -7.66 1.84 -17.41
CA ALA A 71 -7.93 2.70 -18.56
C ALA A 71 -9.36 2.55 -19.08
N SER A 72 -9.86 1.31 -19.11
CA SER A 72 -11.21 0.98 -19.57
C SER A 72 -12.32 1.42 -18.63
N ARG A 73 -12.01 1.89 -17.41
CA ARG A 73 -13.00 2.47 -16.47
C ARG A 73 -13.81 3.61 -17.06
N ARG A 74 -13.32 4.26 -18.12
CA ARG A 74 -14.01 5.35 -18.82
C ARG A 74 -14.81 4.89 -20.05
N ARG A 75 -14.68 3.64 -20.50
CA ARG A 75 -15.16 3.20 -21.82
C ARG A 75 -15.77 1.79 -21.92
N LEU A 76 -15.46 0.85 -21.02
CA LEU A 76 -16.01 -0.50 -21.09
C LEU A 76 -17.26 -0.68 -20.22
N PRO A 77 -18.27 -1.42 -20.70
CA PRO A 77 -19.42 -1.80 -19.90
C PRO A 77 -18.99 -2.72 -18.75
N ALA A 78 -19.65 -2.58 -17.60
CA ALA A 78 -19.36 -3.35 -16.38
C ALA A 78 -19.51 -4.88 -16.52
N SER A 79 -20.02 -5.36 -17.66
CA SER A 79 -20.13 -6.77 -18.04
C SER A 79 -18.80 -7.37 -18.53
N ALA A 80 -17.96 -6.60 -19.24
CA ALA A 80 -16.73 -7.11 -19.85
C ALA A 80 -15.70 -7.60 -18.81
N GLY A 81 -15.56 -6.87 -17.70
CA GLY A 81 -14.69 -7.30 -16.59
C GLY A 81 -15.19 -8.57 -15.89
N GLY A 82 -16.51 -8.78 -15.83
CA GLY A 82 -17.09 -10.00 -15.28
C GLY A 82 -16.81 -11.23 -16.15
N VAL A 83 -16.92 -11.09 -17.47
CA VAL A 83 -16.59 -12.17 -18.42
C VAL A 83 -15.11 -12.54 -18.33
N LEU A 84 -14.23 -11.55 -18.28
CA LEU A 84 -12.79 -11.78 -18.14
C LEU A 84 -12.45 -12.48 -16.80
N ALA A 85 -13.15 -12.11 -15.72
CA ALA A 85 -13.01 -12.74 -14.42
C ALA A 85 -13.36 -14.23 -14.47
N VAL A 86 -14.51 -14.54 -15.07
CA VAL A 86 -14.99 -15.92 -15.23
C VAL A 86 -14.01 -16.71 -16.09
N ALA A 87 -13.59 -16.18 -17.24
CA ALA A 87 -12.65 -16.86 -18.12
C ALA A 87 -11.29 -17.16 -17.44
N GLY A 88 -10.74 -16.19 -16.70
CA GLY A 88 -9.52 -16.39 -15.91
C GLY A 88 -9.69 -17.47 -14.83
N LEU A 89 -10.84 -17.50 -14.17
CA LEU A 89 -11.14 -18.52 -13.16
C LEU A 89 -11.36 -19.92 -13.78
N VAL A 90 -11.92 -20.01 -14.98
CA VAL A 90 -11.98 -21.27 -15.77
C VAL A 90 -10.57 -21.78 -16.04
N ALA A 91 -9.68 -20.91 -16.52
CA ALA A 91 -8.28 -21.27 -16.75
C ALA A 91 -7.59 -21.72 -15.46
N HIS A 92 -7.86 -21.06 -14.33
CA HIS A 92 -7.37 -21.44 -13.00
C HIS A 92 -7.88 -22.82 -12.56
N ALA A 93 -9.19 -23.05 -12.59
CA ALA A 93 -9.80 -24.33 -12.24
C ALA A 93 -9.29 -25.49 -13.11
N ALA A 94 -8.99 -25.23 -14.39
CA ALA A 94 -8.40 -26.22 -15.28
C ALA A 94 -6.95 -26.58 -14.87
N LEU A 95 -6.09 -25.61 -14.56
CA LEU A 95 -4.74 -25.90 -14.07
C LEU A 95 -4.78 -26.61 -12.71
N GLU A 96 -5.68 -26.20 -11.83
CA GLU A 96 -5.82 -26.77 -10.50
C GLU A 96 -6.29 -28.24 -10.55
N GLY A 97 -7.24 -28.55 -11.45
CA GLY A 97 -7.67 -29.92 -11.74
C GLY A 97 -6.50 -30.81 -12.20
N ARG A 98 -5.55 -30.26 -12.95
CA ARG A 98 -4.33 -30.98 -13.37
C ARG A 98 -3.32 -31.10 -12.24
N ALA A 99 -3.15 -30.09 -11.41
CA ALA A 99 -2.27 -30.16 -10.25
C ALA A 99 -2.71 -31.27 -9.28
N LEU A 100 -4.02 -31.45 -9.11
CA LEU A 100 -4.60 -32.55 -8.31
C LEU A 100 -4.23 -33.95 -8.84
N SER A 101 -3.92 -34.14 -10.14
CA SER A 101 -3.51 -35.45 -10.66
C SER A 101 -2.09 -35.83 -10.22
N LEU A 102 -1.33 -34.87 -9.70
CA LEU A 102 0.01 -35.09 -9.15
C LEU A 102 -0.03 -35.51 -7.66
N LEU A 103 -1.18 -35.41 -7.00
CA LEU A 103 -1.36 -35.86 -5.61
C LEU A 103 -1.63 -37.36 -5.57
N GLY A 104 -0.63 -38.12 -5.11
CA GLY A 104 -0.74 -39.56 -4.88
C GLY A 104 -1.38 -39.92 -3.52
N PRO A 105 -1.59 -41.23 -3.25
CA PRO A 105 -2.10 -41.72 -1.96
C PRO A 105 -1.20 -41.37 -0.76
N GLU A 106 0.09 -41.08 -0.99
CA GLU A 106 1.08 -40.64 0.00
C GLU A 106 0.99 -39.14 0.34
N SER A 107 0.05 -38.40 -0.23
CA SER A 107 -0.08 -36.95 0.02
C SER A 107 -0.61 -36.68 1.44
N ASP A 108 0.09 -35.83 2.19
CA ASP A 108 -0.31 -35.47 3.56
C ASP A 108 -1.72 -34.83 3.61
N ALA A 109 -2.45 -35.09 4.69
CA ALA A 109 -3.80 -34.60 4.92
C ALA A 109 -3.88 -33.06 4.91
N LEU A 110 -2.81 -32.39 5.36
CA LEU A 110 -2.72 -30.92 5.31
C LEU A 110 -2.67 -30.39 3.87
N THR A 111 -1.99 -31.09 2.97
CA THR A 111 -1.91 -30.71 1.54
C THR A 111 -3.28 -30.84 0.89
N VAL A 112 -3.99 -31.94 1.15
CA VAL A 112 -5.35 -32.16 0.67
C VAL A 112 -6.30 -31.08 1.21
N LEU A 113 -6.20 -30.77 2.51
CA LEU A 113 -7.02 -29.75 3.14
C LEU A 113 -6.76 -28.36 2.55
N ALA A 114 -5.50 -28.00 2.27
CA ALA A 114 -5.14 -26.74 1.64
C ALA A 114 -5.73 -26.59 0.22
N VAL A 115 -5.72 -27.66 -0.58
CA VAL A 115 -6.37 -27.67 -1.89
C VAL A 115 -7.87 -27.42 -1.78
N VAL A 116 -8.54 -28.03 -0.78
CA VAL A 116 -9.97 -27.80 -0.55
C VAL A 116 -10.24 -26.38 -0.06
N LEU A 117 -9.39 -25.86 0.82
CA LEU A 117 -9.63 -24.61 1.53
C LEU A 117 -9.39 -23.35 0.68
N HIS A 118 -8.47 -23.39 -0.30
CA HIS A 118 -8.27 -22.25 -1.21
C HIS A 118 -9.40 -22.08 -2.25
N ARG A 119 -10.17 -23.14 -2.53
CA ARG A 119 -11.36 -23.08 -3.39
C ARG A 119 -12.52 -22.33 -2.76
N LEU A 120 -12.61 -22.32 -1.43
CA LEU A 120 -13.71 -21.71 -0.71
C LEU A 120 -13.80 -20.19 -0.95
N PRO A 121 -12.71 -19.39 -0.78
CA PRO A 121 -12.73 -17.97 -1.15
C PRO A 121 -13.10 -17.72 -2.61
N LEU A 122 -12.58 -18.53 -3.55
CA LEU A 122 -12.86 -18.40 -4.98
C LEU A 122 -14.33 -18.65 -5.30
N ALA A 123 -14.91 -19.73 -4.76
CA ALA A 123 -16.31 -20.09 -4.96
C ALA A 123 -17.24 -19.01 -4.39
N LEU A 124 -16.96 -18.52 -3.17
CA LEU A 124 -17.70 -17.42 -2.55
C LEU A 124 -17.59 -16.13 -3.36
N GLY A 125 -16.38 -15.77 -3.80
CA GLY A 125 -16.12 -14.60 -4.62
C GLY A 125 -16.88 -14.64 -5.95
N LEU A 126 -16.87 -15.81 -6.61
CA LEU A 126 -17.57 -16.02 -7.88
C LEU A 126 -19.09 -15.94 -7.72
N TRP A 127 -19.62 -16.62 -6.69
CA TRP A 127 -21.03 -16.57 -6.34
C TRP A 127 -21.50 -15.12 -6.18
N TRP A 128 -20.73 -14.34 -5.44
CA TRP A 128 -20.99 -12.93 -5.16
C TRP A 128 -20.82 -12.01 -6.37
N LEU A 129 -19.95 -12.34 -7.30
CA LEU A 129 -19.77 -11.58 -8.54
C LEU A 129 -20.92 -11.81 -9.53
N VAL A 130 -21.44 -13.04 -9.58
CA VAL A 130 -22.33 -13.51 -10.65
C VAL A 130 -23.81 -13.47 -10.24
N ARG A 131 -24.13 -13.83 -8.99
CA ARG A 131 -25.51 -13.86 -8.48
C ARG A 131 -26.32 -12.59 -8.73
N PRO A 132 -25.78 -11.35 -8.55
CA PRO A 132 -26.55 -10.13 -8.81
C PRO A 132 -27.00 -9.96 -10.26
N ARG A 133 -26.34 -10.64 -11.22
CA ARG A 133 -26.61 -10.54 -12.66
C ARG A 133 -27.48 -11.68 -13.17
N THR A 134 -27.25 -12.90 -12.71
CA THR A 134 -27.88 -14.12 -13.24
C THR A 134 -28.83 -14.81 -12.27
N GLY A 135 -29.00 -14.25 -11.06
CA GLY A 135 -29.71 -14.89 -9.97
C GLY A 135 -28.96 -16.08 -9.37
N ALA A 136 -29.57 -16.75 -8.39
CA ALA A 136 -28.98 -17.88 -7.69
C ALA A 136 -28.77 -19.10 -8.60
N LEU A 137 -29.73 -19.40 -9.49
CA LEU A 137 -29.62 -20.52 -10.42
C LEU A 137 -28.44 -20.38 -11.38
N GLY A 138 -28.27 -19.21 -12.00
CA GLY A 138 -27.14 -18.96 -12.89
C GLY A 138 -25.78 -19.01 -12.17
N ALA A 139 -25.72 -18.52 -10.93
CA ALA A 139 -24.51 -18.61 -10.12
C ALA A 139 -24.18 -20.06 -9.74
N SER A 140 -25.18 -20.85 -9.33
CA SER A 140 -25.02 -22.29 -9.06
C SER A 140 -24.58 -23.06 -10.29
N ALA A 141 -25.18 -22.80 -11.45
CA ALA A 141 -24.82 -23.43 -12.73
C ALA A 141 -23.37 -23.14 -13.11
N LEU A 142 -22.90 -21.91 -12.89
CA LEU A 142 -21.50 -21.56 -13.13
C LEU A 142 -20.54 -22.30 -12.19
N LEU A 143 -20.84 -22.37 -10.88
CA LEU A 143 -20.03 -23.14 -9.93
C LEU A 143 -19.98 -24.63 -10.29
N ALA A 144 -21.10 -25.20 -10.74
CA ALA A 144 -21.15 -26.58 -11.24
C ALA A 144 -20.31 -26.74 -12.52
N GLY A 145 -20.33 -25.75 -13.42
CA GLY A 145 -19.45 -25.71 -14.59
C GLY A 145 -17.97 -25.68 -14.22
N MET A 146 -17.57 -24.86 -13.23
CA MET A 146 -16.19 -24.84 -12.70
C MET A 146 -15.78 -26.20 -12.14
N MET A 147 -16.69 -26.81 -11.38
CA MET A 147 -16.52 -28.13 -10.78
C MET A 147 -16.28 -29.20 -11.86
N LEU A 148 -17.05 -29.16 -12.96
CA LEU A 148 -16.89 -30.05 -14.11
C LEU A 148 -15.54 -29.83 -14.82
N VAL A 149 -15.16 -28.57 -15.08
CA VAL A 149 -13.87 -28.24 -15.73
C VAL A 149 -12.70 -28.79 -14.92
N GLY A 150 -12.71 -28.62 -13.60
CA GLY A 150 -11.66 -29.17 -12.73
C GLY A 150 -11.61 -30.70 -12.76
N ALA A 151 -12.77 -31.37 -12.72
CA ALA A 151 -12.85 -32.83 -12.76
C ALA A 151 -12.41 -33.42 -14.11
N VAL A 152 -12.79 -32.80 -15.23
CA VAL A 152 -12.35 -33.21 -16.58
C VAL A 152 -10.85 -33.01 -16.73
N SER A 153 -10.33 -31.87 -16.24
CA SER A 153 -8.90 -31.54 -16.34
C SER A 153 -8.03 -32.51 -15.53
N LEU A 154 -8.53 -33.05 -14.42
CA LEU A 154 -7.91 -34.14 -13.66
C LEU A 154 -7.74 -35.41 -14.51
N GLY A 155 -8.80 -35.83 -15.20
CA GLY A 155 -8.80 -37.02 -16.04
C GLY A 155 -7.89 -36.91 -17.27
N TRP A 156 -7.61 -35.69 -17.72
CA TRP A 156 -6.70 -35.39 -18.84
C TRP A 156 -5.22 -35.24 -18.45
N GLY A 157 -4.87 -35.43 -17.18
CA GLY A 157 -3.52 -35.20 -16.63
C GLY A 157 -2.37 -35.93 -17.34
N GLY A 158 -2.64 -37.00 -18.11
CA GLY A 158 -1.60 -37.79 -18.81
C GLY A 158 -1.25 -37.37 -20.25
N GLY A 159 -2.09 -36.59 -20.95
CA GLY A 159 -2.06 -36.55 -22.43
C GLY A 159 -1.47 -35.31 -23.12
N VAL A 160 -1.34 -34.16 -22.45
CA VAL A 160 -0.93 -32.89 -23.10
C VAL A 160 0.25 -32.26 -22.37
N GLN A 161 1.45 -32.75 -22.69
CA GLN A 161 2.75 -32.23 -22.24
C GLN A 161 3.32 -31.18 -23.20
N ALA A 162 2.49 -30.37 -23.87
CA ALA A 162 3.01 -29.31 -24.74
C ALA A 162 3.38 -28.08 -23.87
N PRO A 163 4.67 -27.76 -23.67
CA PRO A 163 5.09 -26.66 -22.79
C PRO A 163 4.50 -25.31 -23.19
N GLY A 164 4.24 -25.11 -24.48
CA GLY A 164 3.62 -23.90 -25.02
C GLY A 164 2.19 -23.65 -24.54
N ALA A 165 1.37 -24.70 -24.37
CA ALA A 165 -0.01 -24.55 -23.90
C ALA A 165 -0.07 -24.13 -22.43
N LEU A 166 0.78 -24.72 -21.59
CA LEU A 166 0.92 -24.34 -20.17
C LEU A 166 1.37 -22.88 -20.02
N ARG A 167 2.36 -22.46 -20.81
CA ARG A 167 2.83 -21.07 -20.84
C ARG A 167 1.72 -20.10 -21.26
N ALA A 168 0.93 -20.42 -22.28
CA ALA A 168 -0.18 -19.57 -22.72
C ALA A 168 -1.26 -19.43 -21.64
N VAL A 169 -1.62 -20.52 -20.95
CA VAL A 169 -2.58 -20.49 -19.85
C VAL A 169 -2.05 -19.66 -18.68
N ALA A 170 -0.77 -19.80 -18.32
CA ALA A 170 -0.13 -19.01 -17.27
C ALA A 170 -0.10 -17.51 -17.59
N LEU A 171 0.24 -17.12 -18.84
CA LEU A 171 0.19 -15.72 -19.27
C LEU A 171 -1.23 -15.15 -19.21
N PHE A 172 -2.23 -15.93 -19.61
CA PHE A 172 -3.63 -15.52 -19.54
C PHE A 172 -4.12 -15.39 -18.08
N GLN A 173 -3.69 -16.30 -17.19
CA GLN A 173 -3.97 -16.20 -15.75
C GLN A 173 -3.35 -14.95 -15.15
N ALA A 174 -2.09 -14.65 -15.46
CA ALA A 174 -1.44 -13.44 -14.97
C ALA A 174 -2.15 -12.17 -15.48
N PHE A 175 -2.52 -12.14 -16.76
CA PHE A 175 -3.32 -11.06 -17.35
C PHE A 175 -4.66 -10.85 -16.62
N THR A 176 -5.41 -11.93 -16.40
CA THR A 176 -6.71 -11.86 -15.73
C THR A 176 -6.57 -11.50 -14.25
N ALA A 177 -5.59 -12.04 -13.54
CA ALA A 177 -5.21 -11.64 -12.18
C ALA A 177 -4.95 -10.13 -12.08
N GLY A 178 -4.13 -9.60 -13.00
CA GLY A 178 -3.86 -8.18 -13.10
C GLY A 178 -5.10 -7.34 -13.37
N ALA A 179 -5.98 -7.78 -14.27
CA ALA A 179 -7.23 -7.11 -14.58
C ALA A 179 -8.25 -7.10 -13.41
N LEU A 180 -8.21 -8.12 -12.55
CA LEU A 180 -9.11 -8.26 -11.39
C LEU A 180 -8.66 -7.47 -10.18
N LEU A 181 -7.35 -7.29 -9.99
CA LEU A 181 -6.78 -6.66 -8.80
C LEU A 181 -7.39 -5.26 -8.51
N PRO A 182 -7.57 -4.34 -9.49
CA PRO A 182 -8.20 -3.04 -9.24
C PRO A 182 -9.70 -3.12 -8.91
N ALA A 183 -10.38 -4.21 -9.24
CA ALA A 183 -11.79 -4.44 -8.88
C ALA A 183 -11.89 -4.98 -7.46
N LEU A 184 -11.02 -5.93 -7.08
CA LEU A 184 -10.93 -6.46 -5.72
C LEU A 184 -10.56 -5.36 -4.72
N LEU A 185 -9.55 -4.54 -5.02
CA LEU A 185 -9.04 -3.50 -4.13
C LEU A 185 -10.01 -2.35 -3.84
N ARG A 186 -11.05 -2.13 -4.67
CA ARG A 186 -12.04 -1.06 -4.45
C ARG A 186 -13.13 -1.44 -3.46
N GLY A 187 -13.28 -2.72 -3.13
CA GLY A 187 -14.42 -3.21 -2.36
C GLY A 187 -15.75 -3.00 -3.09
N ARG A 188 -16.84 -3.38 -2.41
CA ARG A 188 -18.19 -3.20 -2.95
C ARG A 188 -18.73 -1.81 -2.59
N PRO A 189 -19.30 -1.06 -3.55
CA PRO A 189 -20.03 0.16 -3.23
C PRO A 189 -21.28 -0.21 -2.40
N GLY A 190 -21.43 0.37 -1.21
CA GLY A 190 -22.64 0.27 -0.39
C GLY A 190 -22.48 -0.29 1.03
N VAL A 191 -21.28 -0.71 1.46
CA VAL A 191 -21.01 -1.09 2.86
C VAL A 191 -20.11 -0.05 3.51
N GLU A 192 -20.68 1.10 3.83
CA GLU A 192 -20.00 2.05 4.72
C GLU A 192 -20.06 1.48 6.16
N LEU A 193 -18.90 1.14 6.70
CA LEU A 193 -18.76 0.68 8.09
C LEU A 193 -18.90 1.90 9.01
N HIS A 194 -20.14 2.17 9.44
CA HIS A 194 -20.46 3.34 10.25
C HIS A 194 -19.97 3.19 11.69
N ASP A 195 -19.94 1.96 12.21
CA ASP A 195 -19.68 1.67 13.62
C ASP A 195 -18.32 1.00 13.83
N ALA A 196 -17.68 1.28 14.98
CA ALA A 196 -16.41 0.70 15.38
C ALA A 196 -16.50 -0.83 15.51
N SER A 197 -17.65 -1.34 15.97
CA SER A 197 -17.91 -2.79 16.06
C SER A 197 -17.81 -3.47 14.69
N GLN A 198 -18.32 -2.84 13.64
CA GLN A 198 -18.31 -3.38 12.29
C GLN A 198 -16.91 -3.38 11.68
N ARG A 199 -16.11 -2.34 11.95
CA ARG A 199 -14.70 -2.28 11.54
C ARG A 199 -13.87 -3.40 12.18
N LEU A 200 -14.09 -3.65 13.47
CA LEU A 200 -13.45 -4.74 14.18
C LEU A 200 -13.85 -6.11 13.61
N ILE A 201 -15.14 -6.34 13.36
CA ILE A 201 -15.63 -7.60 12.78
C ILE A 201 -15.06 -7.84 11.37
N ALA A 202 -15.00 -6.80 10.52
CA ALA A 202 -14.37 -6.89 9.21
C ALA A 202 -12.86 -7.18 9.32
N GLY A 203 -12.20 -6.55 10.29
CA GLY A 203 -10.79 -6.80 10.61
C GLY A 203 -10.53 -8.25 11.07
N LEU A 204 -11.40 -8.81 11.92
CA LEU A 204 -11.31 -10.22 12.32
C LEU A 204 -11.49 -11.17 11.13
N GLY A 205 -12.42 -10.85 10.22
CA GLY A 205 -12.56 -11.57 8.95
C GLY A 205 -11.28 -11.55 8.11
N ALA A 206 -10.65 -10.37 7.99
CA ALA A 206 -9.36 -10.22 7.33
C ALA A 206 -8.24 -11.05 7.99
N LEU A 207 -8.19 -11.14 9.32
CA LEU A 207 -7.22 -11.98 10.03
C LEU A 207 -7.44 -13.47 9.77
N ALA A 208 -8.70 -13.92 9.72
CA ALA A 208 -9.01 -15.29 9.34
C ALA A 208 -8.53 -15.59 7.90
N ALA A 209 -8.59 -14.61 7.00
CA ALA A 209 -8.05 -14.76 5.65
C ALA A 209 -6.52 -14.79 5.61
N VAL A 210 -5.83 -13.98 6.43
CA VAL A 210 -4.37 -14.06 6.55
C VAL A 210 -3.95 -15.42 7.11
N ALA A 211 -4.61 -15.90 8.17
CA ALA A 211 -4.36 -17.22 8.75
C ALA A 211 -4.57 -18.34 7.72
N LEU A 212 -5.62 -18.23 6.89
CA LEU A 212 -5.83 -19.12 5.76
C LEU A 212 -4.65 -19.07 4.78
N LEU A 213 -4.23 -17.88 4.33
CA LEU A 213 -3.13 -17.75 3.37
C LEU A 213 -1.80 -18.31 3.91
N VAL A 214 -1.52 -18.11 5.19
CA VAL A 214 -0.36 -18.70 5.88
C VAL A 214 -0.46 -20.22 5.95
N LEU A 215 -1.65 -20.76 6.27
CA LEU A 215 -1.86 -22.20 6.26
C LEU A 215 -1.64 -22.78 4.86
N LEU A 216 -2.16 -22.12 3.82
CA LEU A 216 -1.97 -22.52 2.43
C LEU A 216 -0.49 -22.50 2.02
N SER A 217 0.27 -21.47 2.43
CA SER A 217 1.70 -21.38 2.10
C SER A 217 2.55 -22.46 2.77
N HIS A 218 2.18 -22.92 3.98
CA HIS A 218 2.87 -24.02 4.66
C HIS A 218 2.48 -25.40 4.13
N ALA A 219 1.26 -25.55 3.60
CA ALA A 219 0.73 -26.82 3.13
C ALA A 219 1.02 -27.12 1.65
N HIS A 220 1.58 -26.18 0.90
CA HIS A 220 1.91 -26.33 -0.53
C HIS A 220 3.33 -26.81 -0.92
N PRO A 221 4.26 -27.28 -0.04
CA PRO A 221 5.62 -27.63 -0.47
C PRO A 221 5.70 -28.82 -1.45
N VAL A 222 4.60 -29.58 -1.64
CA VAL A 222 4.61 -30.84 -2.40
C VAL A 222 4.16 -30.71 -3.87
N LEU A 223 3.56 -29.59 -4.31
CA LEU A 223 3.12 -29.39 -5.70
C LEU A 223 4.12 -28.62 -6.58
N GLY A 224 5.41 -28.86 -6.37
CA GLY A 224 6.47 -28.30 -7.25
C GLY A 224 6.74 -26.81 -7.02
N ALA A 225 6.61 -26.33 -5.79
CA ALA A 225 7.16 -25.05 -5.40
C ALA A 225 8.68 -25.08 -5.66
N GLN A 226 9.10 -24.47 -6.77
CA GLN A 226 10.49 -24.07 -6.98
C GLN A 226 10.93 -23.22 -5.77
N PRO A 227 12.22 -23.18 -5.41
CA PRO A 227 12.77 -22.49 -4.24
C PRO A 227 12.40 -20.99 -4.05
N GLY A 228 11.61 -20.38 -4.94
CA GLY A 228 11.16 -18.99 -4.87
C GLY A 228 9.90 -18.70 -4.04
N GLU A 229 8.95 -19.63 -3.84
CA GLU A 229 7.72 -19.35 -3.05
C GLU A 229 7.99 -19.34 -1.53
N LEU A 230 8.80 -20.29 -1.06
CA LEU A 230 9.37 -20.27 0.29
C LEU A 230 10.33 -19.07 0.46
N GLY A 231 10.99 -18.66 -0.63
CA GLY A 231 11.81 -17.45 -0.69
C GLY A 231 11.00 -16.19 -0.36
N ALA A 232 9.89 -15.92 -1.03
CA ALA A 232 9.13 -14.69 -0.81
C ALA A 232 8.61 -14.55 0.64
N ALA A 233 8.08 -15.63 1.24
CA ALA A 233 7.63 -15.57 2.64
C ALA A 233 8.79 -15.38 3.62
N ALA A 234 9.91 -16.09 3.42
CA ALA A 234 11.12 -15.93 4.22
C ALA A 234 11.75 -14.53 4.06
N THR A 235 11.81 -14.01 2.83
CA THR A 235 12.22 -12.65 2.50
C THR A 235 11.31 -11.64 3.20
N PHE A 236 9.99 -11.80 3.12
CA PHE A 236 9.07 -10.89 3.79
C PHE A 236 9.31 -10.88 5.30
N LEU A 237 9.49 -12.04 5.92
CA LEU A 237 9.80 -12.15 7.35
C LEU A 237 11.16 -11.54 7.69
N SER A 238 12.19 -11.82 6.89
CA SER A 238 13.54 -11.26 7.06
C SER A 238 13.53 -9.73 6.98
N LEU A 239 12.93 -9.18 5.91
CA LEU A 239 12.76 -7.74 5.75
C LEU A 239 11.89 -7.14 6.86
N SER A 240 10.88 -7.87 7.36
CA SER A 240 10.05 -7.43 8.49
C SER A 240 10.85 -7.36 9.79
N LEU A 241 11.63 -8.40 10.11
CA LEU A 241 12.48 -8.47 11.30
C LEU A 241 13.51 -7.33 11.29
N GLU A 242 14.15 -7.10 10.15
CA GLU A 242 15.17 -6.06 10.00
C GLU A 242 14.58 -4.64 10.10
N THR A 243 13.41 -4.41 9.49
CA THR A 243 12.81 -3.06 9.44
C THR A 243 12.00 -2.70 10.68
N ALA A 244 11.52 -3.68 11.45
CA ALA A 244 10.56 -3.42 12.52
C ALA A 244 11.07 -2.53 13.67
N PRO A 245 12.28 -2.75 14.23
CA PRO A 245 12.82 -1.87 15.28
C PRO A 245 12.99 -0.43 14.79
N ALA A 246 13.51 -0.26 13.57
CA ALA A 246 13.72 1.06 12.98
C ALA A 246 12.40 1.80 12.71
N LEU A 247 11.36 1.10 12.25
CA LEU A 247 10.03 1.67 12.04
C LEU A 247 9.40 2.14 13.35
N LEU A 248 9.49 1.36 14.44
CA LEU A 248 8.99 1.76 15.75
C LEU A 248 9.67 3.02 16.27
N VAL A 249 11.01 3.06 16.18
CA VAL A 249 11.79 4.26 16.55
C VAL A 249 11.37 5.45 15.69
N ALA A 250 11.20 5.27 14.38
CA ALA A 250 10.77 6.34 13.49
C ALA A 250 9.37 6.88 13.83
N TYR A 251 8.40 6.02 14.17
CA TYR A 251 7.07 6.44 14.60
C TYR A 251 7.12 7.24 15.91
N VAL A 252 7.84 6.73 16.90
CA VAL A 252 8.03 7.42 18.19
C VAL A 252 8.71 8.77 17.97
N LEU A 253 9.85 8.79 17.27
CA LEU A 253 10.59 10.01 16.98
C LEU A 253 9.76 11.01 16.18
N SER A 254 9.01 10.59 15.16
CA SER A 254 8.12 11.49 14.40
C SER A 254 7.08 12.15 15.30
N GLY A 255 6.45 11.36 16.18
CA GLY A 255 5.47 11.85 17.14
C GLY A 255 6.06 12.82 18.17
N LEU A 256 7.21 12.45 18.74
CA LEU A 256 7.96 13.33 19.65
C LEU A 256 8.41 14.60 18.95
N LEU A 257 8.90 14.50 17.72
CA LEU A 257 9.36 15.64 16.95
C LEU A 257 8.21 16.63 16.73
N GLN A 258 7.01 16.14 16.45
CA GLN A 258 5.81 16.97 16.32
C GLN A 258 5.45 17.65 17.65
N ALA A 259 5.52 16.92 18.77
CA ALA A 259 5.17 17.43 20.10
C ALA A 259 6.23 18.34 20.76
N PHE A 260 7.51 18.17 20.41
CA PHE A 260 8.65 18.80 21.09
C PHE A 260 9.38 19.85 20.26
N LEU A 261 9.38 19.80 18.92
CA LEU A 261 10.03 20.85 18.14
C LEU A 261 9.16 22.12 18.13
N GLY A 262 9.58 23.10 18.92
CA GLY A 262 9.11 24.48 18.81
C GLY A 262 9.74 25.21 17.61
N GLU A 263 9.11 26.31 17.18
CA GLU A 263 9.54 27.12 16.03
C GLU A 263 10.98 27.64 16.16
N ALA A 264 11.44 27.96 17.38
CA ALA A 264 12.78 28.50 17.64
C ALA A 264 13.91 27.53 17.26
N SER A 265 13.73 26.22 17.44
CA SER A 265 14.73 25.19 17.11
C SER A 265 14.93 25.00 15.60
N LEU A 266 13.89 25.28 14.81
CA LEU A 266 13.89 25.15 13.36
C LEU A 266 14.36 26.41 12.64
N GLY A 267 14.43 27.55 13.33
CA GLY A 267 14.89 28.84 12.78
C GLY A 267 16.27 28.79 12.13
N TRP A 268 17.16 27.92 12.63
CA TRP A 268 18.49 27.74 12.04
C TRP A 268 18.45 27.08 10.64
N LEU A 269 17.47 26.20 10.35
CA LEU A 269 17.33 25.58 9.03
C LEU A 269 16.82 26.58 7.99
N ARG A 270 16.27 27.71 8.43
CA ARG A 270 15.67 28.73 7.57
C ARG A 270 16.70 29.73 7.01
N ARG A 271 17.83 29.92 7.69
CA ARG A 271 18.81 30.96 7.37
C ARG A 271 19.71 30.59 6.19
N GLY A 272 20.03 31.58 5.35
CA GLY A 272 21.05 31.47 4.29
C GLY A 272 20.50 31.07 2.92
N SER A 273 21.41 30.79 1.99
CA SER A 273 21.08 30.37 0.61
C SER A 273 20.53 28.94 0.56
N SER A 274 19.92 28.55 -0.56
CA SER A 274 19.42 27.17 -0.77
C SER A 274 20.48 26.10 -0.53
N LEU A 275 21.76 26.40 -0.81
CA LEU A 275 22.88 25.51 -0.52
C LEU A 275 23.11 25.35 0.98
N SER A 276 23.14 26.45 1.74
CA SER A 276 23.29 26.38 3.20
C SER A 276 22.10 25.65 3.85
N GLN A 277 20.90 25.86 3.33
CA GLN A 277 19.69 25.18 3.79
C GLN A 277 19.76 23.67 3.49
N ALA A 278 20.15 23.28 2.28
CA ALA A 278 20.31 21.88 1.90
C ALA A 278 21.39 21.19 2.76
N LEU A 279 22.57 21.80 2.92
CA LEU A 279 23.64 21.27 3.78
C LEU A 279 23.16 21.03 5.22
N ARG A 280 22.46 22.01 5.83
CA ARG A 280 21.89 21.85 7.18
C ARG A 280 20.83 20.75 7.22
N GLY A 281 20.00 20.64 6.19
CA GLY A 281 19.02 19.56 6.04
C GLY A 281 19.67 18.18 6.01
N SER A 282 20.72 18.00 5.21
CA SER A 282 21.47 16.74 5.13
C SER A 282 22.14 16.38 6.46
N VAL A 283 22.74 17.36 7.14
CA VAL A 283 23.37 17.15 8.46
C VAL A 283 22.35 16.73 9.51
N VAL A 284 21.14 17.29 9.49
CA VAL A 284 20.06 16.85 10.38
C VAL A 284 19.56 15.45 10.01
N GLY A 285 19.53 15.11 8.72
CA GLY A 285 19.11 13.79 8.24
C GLY A 285 20.08 12.68 8.60
N MET A 286 21.40 12.94 8.50
CA MET A 286 22.44 11.91 8.63
C MET A 286 22.39 11.07 9.93
N PRO A 287 22.17 11.63 11.14
CA PRO A 287 22.02 10.83 12.36
C PRO A 287 20.68 10.10 12.46
N LEU A 288 19.66 10.63 11.78
CA LEU A 288 18.30 10.15 11.85
C LEU A 288 18.13 9.02 10.83
N ALA A 289 18.45 7.80 11.26
CA ALA A 289 18.28 6.54 10.51
C ALA A 289 16.79 6.21 10.29
N LEU A 290 16.06 7.13 9.67
CA LEU A 290 14.66 7.01 9.33
C LEU A 290 14.57 6.27 8.01
N CYS A 291 13.85 5.15 7.99
CA CYS A 291 13.49 4.49 6.75
C CYS A 291 12.63 5.41 5.86
N SER A 292 12.56 5.09 4.57
CA SER A 292 11.79 5.86 3.57
C SER A 292 10.29 6.04 3.96
N CYS A 293 9.78 5.14 4.79
CA CYS A 293 8.42 5.20 5.33
C CYS A 293 8.28 6.16 6.54
N GLY A 294 9.31 6.26 7.37
CA GLY A 294 9.34 7.09 8.57
C GLY A 294 9.75 8.55 8.33
N VAL A 295 10.48 8.83 7.24
CA VAL A 295 10.93 10.18 6.90
C VAL A 295 9.80 11.08 6.39
N LEU A 296 8.75 10.51 5.77
CA LEU A 296 7.67 11.28 5.15
C LEU A 296 6.78 12.05 6.14
N PRO A 297 6.35 11.50 7.29
CA PRO A 297 5.67 12.26 8.33
C PRO A 297 6.51 13.44 8.85
N VAL A 298 7.81 13.20 9.07
CA VAL A 298 8.75 14.24 9.53
C VAL A 298 8.88 15.34 8.50
N TYR A 299 9.06 14.99 7.23
CA TYR A 299 9.10 15.93 6.12
C TYR A 299 7.86 16.83 6.07
N ARG A 300 6.66 16.24 6.16
CA ARG A 300 5.40 17.01 6.23
C ARG A 300 5.37 17.97 7.42
N GLY A 301 5.84 17.51 8.59
CA GLY A 301 5.95 18.34 9.78
C GLY A 301 6.88 19.54 9.59
N LEU A 302 8.04 19.34 8.95
CA LEU A 302 8.99 20.41 8.63
C LEU A 302 8.36 21.45 7.67
N ILE A 303 7.68 20.99 6.62
CA ILE A 303 6.99 21.86 5.66
C ILE A 303 5.87 22.66 6.35
N ARG A 304 5.05 22.02 7.20
CA ARG A 304 3.99 22.69 7.98
C ARG A 304 4.54 23.75 8.93
N LYS A 305 5.74 23.54 9.49
CA LYS A 305 6.44 24.49 10.37
C LYS A 305 7.23 25.57 9.60
N GLY A 306 7.07 25.66 8.27
CA GLY A 306 7.69 26.70 7.46
C GLY A 306 9.19 26.51 7.20
N VAL A 307 9.71 25.29 7.31
CA VAL A 307 11.10 24.99 6.91
C VAL A 307 11.22 25.06 5.38
N PRO A 308 12.23 25.74 4.82
CA PRO A 308 12.43 25.84 3.38
C PRO A 308 12.51 24.47 2.72
N VAL A 309 11.92 24.37 1.53
CA VAL A 309 11.87 23.12 0.76
C VAL A 309 13.27 22.59 0.47
N ALA A 310 14.27 23.46 0.27
CA ALA A 310 15.65 23.05 0.08
C ALA A 310 16.20 22.23 1.26
N ALA A 311 16.00 22.72 2.50
CA ALA A 311 16.41 22.00 3.71
C ALA A 311 15.59 20.73 3.91
N ALA A 312 14.27 20.81 3.73
CA ALA A 312 13.36 19.68 3.94
C ALA A 312 13.60 18.54 2.94
N LEU A 313 13.86 18.84 1.66
CA LEU A 313 14.18 17.84 0.63
C LEU A 313 15.54 17.20 0.86
N SER A 314 16.54 18.00 1.21
CA SER A 314 17.87 17.48 1.53
C SER A 314 17.81 16.53 2.73
N PHE A 315 17.03 16.88 3.77
CA PHE A 315 16.72 15.99 4.88
C PHE A 315 15.98 14.70 4.42
N LEU A 316 14.97 14.85 3.56
CA LEU A 316 14.14 13.73 3.07
C LEU A 316 14.99 12.66 2.36
N VAL A 317 16.00 13.07 1.60
CA VAL A 317 16.93 12.17 0.90
C VAL A 317 18.04 11.66 1.83
N ALA A 318 18.61 12.54 2.66
CA ALA A 318 19.74 12.19 3.52
C ALA A 318 19.37 11.17 4.62
N ALA A 319 18.19 11.29 5.24
CA ALA A 319 17.80 10.47 6.38
C ALA A 319 17.78 8.95 6.11
N PRO A 320 17.20 8.46 4.99
CA PRO A 320 17.26 7.03 4.67
C PRO A 320 18.62 6.57 4.13
N GLU A 321 19.48 7.45 3.61
CA GLU A 321 20.72 7.03 2.91
C GLU A 321 22.01 7.17 3.70
N LEU A 322 22.11 8.19 4.57
CA LEU A 322 23.34 8.51 5.32
C LEU A 322 23.33 7.98 6.76
N GLY A 323 22.30 7.23 7.14
CA GLY A 323 22.15 6.68 8.48
C GLY A 323 23.32 5.79 8.90
N VAL A 324 23.59 5.74 10.20
CA VAL A 324 24.63 4.87 10.79
C VAL A 324 24.41 3.39 10.40
N SER A 325 23.15 2.95 10.27
CA SER A 325 22.81 1.61 9.79
C SER A 325 23.29 1.33 8.36
N ALA A 326 23.27 2.34 7.48
CA ALA A 326 23.77 2.19 6.12
C ALA A 326 25.28 1.92 6.11
N LEU A 327 26.05 2.60 6.98
CA LEU A 327 27.48 2.35 7.15
C LEU A 327 27.72 0.93 7.70
N ILE A 328 27.08 0.57 8.81
CA ILE A 328 27.27 -0.73 9.49
C ILE A 328 26.96 -1.90 8.55
N MET A 329 25.91 -1.79 7.73
CA MET A 329 25.54 -2.85 6.77
C MET A 329 26.38 -2.84 5.50
N SER A 330 26.71 -1.67 4.94
CA SER A 330 27.41 -1.61 3.64
C SER A 330 28.85 -2.14 3.71
N VAL A 331 29.57 -1.84 4.79
CA VAL A 331 30.98 -2.24 4.91
C VAL A 331 31.19 -3.76 4.78
N PRO A 332 30.48 -4.63 5.50
CA PRO A 332 30.66 -6.08 5.36
C PRO A 332 30.09 -6.63 4.03
N LEU A 333 29.01 -6.05 3.51
CA LEU A 333 28.27 -6.60 2.36
C LEU A 333 28.87 -6.20 1.01
N ILE A 334 29.20 -4.93 0.84
CA ILE A 334 29.66 -4.36 -0.44
C ILE A 334 31.07 -3.75 -0.35
N GLY A 335 31.68 -3.85 0.84
CA GLY A 335 33.04 -3.42 1.11
C GLY A 335 33.24 -1.90 1.20
N TRP A 336 34.41 -1.50 1.69
CA TRP A 336 34.71 -0.10 2.02
C TRP A 336 34.68 0.88 0.82
N PRO A 337 35.25 0.56 -0.36
CA PRO A 337 35.27 1.49 -1.49
C PRO A 337 33.86 1.86 -1.97
N LEU A 338 32.99 0.87 -2.15
CA LEU A 338 31.62 1.09 -2.61
C LEU A 338 30.76 1.75 -1.51
N THR A 339 31.03 1.44 -0.24
CA THR A 339 30.38 2.10 0.90
C THR A 339 30.69 3.60 0.94
N LEU A 340 31.96 4.00 0.75
CA LEU A 340 32.33 5.40 0.69
C LEU A 340 31.69 6.11 -0.51
N ALA A 341 31.69 5.46 -1.68
CA ALA A 341 31.01 5.98 -2.86
C ALA A 341 29.51 6.17 -2.63
N ARG A 342 28.87 5.23 -1.91
CA ARG A 342 27.47 5.32 -1.47
C ARG A 342 27.23 6.52 -0.58
N LEU A 343 28.01 6.70 0.49
CA LEU A 343 27.81 7.79 1.43
C LEU A 343 28.09 9.17 0.81
N GLY A 344 29.18 9.28 0.03
CA GLY A 344 29.49 10.50 -0.71
C GLY A 344 28.43 10.83 -1.77
N GLY A 345 28.00 9.81 -2.52
CA GLY A 345 26.93 9.90 -3.50
C GLY A 345 25.61 10.36 -2.88
N ALA A 346 25.18 9.71 -1.79
CA ALA A 346 23.95 10.02 -1.07
C ALA A 346 23.94 11.47 -0.56
N PHE A 347 25.05 11.93 0.02
CA PHE A 347 25.19 13.31 0.46
C PHE A 347 25.10 14.29 -0.72
N ALA A 348 25.76 13.99 -1.84
CA ALA A 348 25.69 14.80 -3.04
C ALA A 348 24.27 14.86 -3.62
N VAL A 349 23.59 13.71 -3.76
CA VAL A 349 22.20 13.63 -4.26
C VAL A 349 21.24 14.39 -3.34
N ALA A 350 21.40 14.29 -2.02
CA ALA A 350 20.61 15.05 -1.05
C ALA A 350 20.79 16.57 -1.24
N VAL A 351 22.03 17.04 -1.31
CA VAL A 351 22.30 18.48 -1.49
C VAL A 351 21.84 18.97 -2.86
N LEU A 352 22.10 18.23 -3.94
CA LEU A 352 21.69 18.59 -5.30
C LEU A 352 20.16 18.65 -5.42
N SER A 353 19.44 17.66 -4.90
CA SER A 353 17.98 17.66 -4.89
C SER A 353 17.43 18.84 -4.08
N GLY A 354 17.98 19.11 -2.89
CA GLY A 354 17.62 20.27 -2.09
C GLY A 354 17.85 21.60 -2.82
N VAL A 355 19.00 21.79 -3.46
CA VAL A 355 19.35 23.04 -4.14
C VAL A 355 18.55 23.23 -5.43
N ILE A 356 18.49 22.22 -6.29
CA ILE A 356 17.87 22.32 -7.62
C ILE A 356 16.35 22.38 -7.47
N VAL A 357 15.76 21.42 -6.77
CA VAL A 357 14.30 21.33 -6.62
C VAL A 357 13.79 22.41 -5.68
N GLY A 358 14.55 22.76 -4.63
CA GLY A 358 14.19 23.84 -3.71
C GLY A 358 14.06 25.20 -4.39
N ARG A 359 14.77 25.46 -5.50
CA ARG A 359 14.62 26.68 -6.32
C ARG A 359 13.34 26.70 -7.14
N LEU A 360 12.73 25.55 -7.42
CA LEU A 360 11.48 25.44 -8.17
C LEU A 360 10.25 25.71 -7.31
N VAL A 361 10.41 25.72 -5.98
CA VAL A 361 9.32 25.97 -5.05
C VAL A 361 9.49 27.36 -4.41
N PRO A 362 8.49 28.25 -4.54
CA PRO A 362 8.51 29.54 -3.87
C PRO A 362 8.69 29.36 -2.36
N THR A 363 9.54 30.18 -1.74
CA THR A 363 9.71 30.16 -0.29
C THR A 363 8.46 30.74 0.34
N SER A 364 7.62 29.92 0.95
CA SER A 364 6.48 30.43 1.72
C SER A 364 6.99 31.22 2.92
N PRO A 365 6.46 32.43 3.18
CA PRO A 365 6.75 33.14 4.41
C PRO A 365 6.34 32.24 5.58
N ALA A 366 7.20 32.11 6.58
CA ALA A 366 6.85 31.30 7.74
C ALA A 366 5.61 31.88 8.41
N PRO A 367 4.78 31.01 9.03
CA PRO A 367 3.73 31.47 9.92
C PRO A 367 4.30 32.49 10.90
N ALA A 368 3.61 33.62 11.10
CA ALA A 368 3.96 34.52 12.18
C ALA A 368 3.95 33.70 13.49
N PRO A 369 4.95 33.82 14.37
CA PRO A 369 4.97 33.06 15.61
C PRO A 369 3.66 33.34 16.31
N SER A 370 2.85 32.30 16.52
CA SER A 370 1.61 32.44 17.26
C SER A 370 1.99 32.81 18.69
N SER A 371 1.95 34.11 18.99
CA SER A 371 2.16 34.69 20.31
C SER A 371 0.94 34.43 21.21
N SER A 372 0.43 33.20 21.21
CA SER A 372 -0.47 32.76 22.26
C SER A 372 0.40 32.43 23.46
N GLY A 373 0.39 33.31 24.47
CA GLY A 373 0.94 33.06 25.81
C GLY A 373 0.17 31.95 26.56
N GLN A 374 -0.19 30.87 25.88
CA GLN A 374 -0.72 29.68 26.51
C GLN A 374 0.44 28.96 27.19
N ALA A 375 0.30 28.70 28.48
CA ALA A 375 1.22 27.86 29.22
C ALA A 375 1.43 26.56 28.43
N ALA A 376 2.70 26.22 28.15
CA ALA A 376 3.02 25.00 27.44
C ALA A 376 2.35 23.83 28.17
N PRO A 377 1.62 22.95 27.47
CA PRO A 377 0.93 21.84 28.12
C PRO A 377 1.96 21.00 28.91
N PRO A 378 1.55 20.41 30.05
CA PRO A 378 2.44 19.64 30.89
C PRO A 378 3.15 18.55 30.09
N LEU A 379 4.40 18.26 30.47
CA LEU A 379 5.28 17.32 29.74
C LEU A 379 4.59 15.99 29.43
N ARG A 380 3.80 15.47 30.38
CA ARG A 380 3.02 14.23 30.21
C ARG A 380 1.98 14.33 29.10
N GLN A 381 1.24 15.43 28.99
CA GLN A 381 0.26 15.63 27.92
C GLN A 381 0.94 15.80 26.57
N ARG A 382 2.08 16.50 26.52
CA ARG A 382 2.90 16.63 25.30
C ARG A 382 3.44 15.28 24.83
N LEU A 383 3.98 14.50 25.75
CA LEU A 383 4.50 13.15 25.46
C LEU A 383 3.37 12.22 24.99
N ALA A 384 2.22 12.20 25.68
CA ALA A 384 1.08 11.39 25.28
C ALA A 384 0.52 11.79 23.92
N HIS A 385 0.43 13.09 23.64
CA HIS A 385 0.01 13.61 22.34
C HIS A 385 0.99 13.21 21.23
N GLY A 386 2.29 13.39 21.46
CA GLY A 386 3.33 12.98 20.51
C GLY A 386 3.31 11.47 20.22
N LEU A 387 3.22 10.63 21.26
CA LEU A 387 3.13 9.18 21.09
C LEU A 387 1.87 8.75 20.34
N ARG A 388 0.72 9.40 20.59
CA ARG A 388 -0.52 9.15 19.83
C ARG A 388 -0.36 9.55 18.36
N GLU A 389 0.21 10.72 18.08
CA GLU A 389 0.43 11.18 16.71
C GLU A 389 1.39 10.24 15.94
N GLY A 390 2.42 9.73 16.62
CA GLY A 390 3.40 8.81 16.06
C GLY A 390 2.87 7.38 15.86
N LEU A 391 2.31 6.77 16.90
CA LEU A 391 1.95 5.34 16.91
C LEU A 391 0.51 5.05 16.46
N VAL A 392 -0.37 6.06 16.42
CA VAL A 392 -1.78 5.88 16.03
C VAL A 392 -2.03 6.56 14.70
N GLU A 393 -1.90 7.89 14.65
CA GLU A 393 -2.27 8.67 13.46
C GLU A 393 -1.31 8.40 12.30
N SER A 394 0.01 8.46 12.54
CA SER A 394 0.99 8.21 11.47
C SER A 394 0.86 6.77 10.95
N VAL A 395 0.76 5.79 11.84
CA VAL A 395 0.63 4.37 11.46
C VAL A 395 -0.64 4.12 10.64
N ASP A 396 -1.76 4.75 11.00
CA ASP A 396 -3.01 4.60 10.25
C ASP A 396 -2.89 4.97 8.77
N HIS A 397 -2.05 5.94 8.45
CA HIS A 397 -1.84 6.38 7.07
C HIS A 397 -0.68 5.64 6.37
N THR A 398 0.31 5.11 7.10
CA THR A 398 1.53 4.55 6.51
C THR A 398 1.63 3.03 6.53
N ALA A 399 1.00 2.33 7.49
CA ALA A 399 1.00 0.87 7.59
C ALA A 399 0.58 0.13 6.29
N PRO A 400 -0.51 0.51 5.59
CA PRO A 400 -0.91 -0.20 4.36
C PRO A 400 0.16 -0.11 3.27
N TRP A 401 0.79 1.06 3.12
CA TRP A 401 1.87 1.27 2.18
C TRP A 401 3.12 0.48 2.53
N ILE A 402 3.45 0.37 3.82
CA ILE A 402 4.59 -0.42 4.29
C ILE A 402 4.36 -1.91 4.02
N LEU A 403 3.20 -2.46 4.38
CA LEU A 403 2.88 -3.86 4.15
C LEU A 403 2.88 -4.21 2.66
N VAL A 404 2.29 -3.37 1.82
CA VAL A 404 2.31 -3.57 0.36
C VAL A 404 3.71 -3.42 -0.22
N GLY A 405 4.49 -2.45 0.25
CA GLY A 405 5.88 -2.25 -0.18
C GLY A 405 6.76 -3.45 0.18
N LEU A 406 6.65 -3.96 1.41
CA LEU A 406 7.40 -5.11 1.90
C LEU A 406 6.98 -6.40 1.19
N GLY A 407 5.67 -6.58 0.96
CA GLY A 407 5.14 -7.69 0.18
C GLY A 407 5.61 -7.65 -1.28
N LEU A 408 5.61 -6.47 -1.90
CA LEU A 408 6.11 -6.31 -3.26
C LEU A 408 7.62 -6.58 -3.35
N ALA A 409 8.41 -6.11 -2.38
CA ALA A 409 9.84 -6.39 -2.30
C ALA A 409 10.11 -7.91 -2.22
N ALA A 410 9.37 -8.61 -1.35
CA ALA A 410 9.43 -10.06 -1.22
C ALA A 410 9.04 -10.82 -2.50
N LEU A 411 8.05 -10.33 -3.26
CA LEU A 411 7.63 -10.94 -4.52
C LEU A 411 8.59 -10.67 -5.69
N ILE A 412 9.32 -9.55 -5.67
CA ILE A 412 10.24 -9.15 -6.75
C ILE A 412 11.62 -9.81 -6.60
N GLU A 413 12.07 -10.10 -5.38
CA GLU A 413 13.42 -10.63 -5.15
C GLU A 413 13.77 -11.87 -6.00
N PRO A 414 12.90 -12.91 -6.15
CA PRO A 414 13.20 -14.06 -6.99
C PRO A 414 13.40 -13.70 -8.48
N LEU A 415 12.80 -12.61 -8.94
CA LEU A 415 12.91 -12.16 -10.33
C LEU A 415 14.21 -11.39 -10.60
N LEU A 416 14.81 -10.80 -9.57
CA LEU A 416 16.07 -10.07 -9.69
C LEU A 416 17.28 -11.01 -9.79
N GLN A 417 17.15 -12.27 -9.39
CA GLN A 417 18.22 -13.28 -9.45
C GLN A 417 18.55 -13.80 -10.87
N ALA A 418 18.00 -13.18 -11.92
CA ALA A 418 18.04 -13.75 -13.26
C ALA A 418 19.28 -13.34 -14.08
N GLN A 419 19.90 -14.36 -14.67
CA GLN A 419 21.07 -14.41 -15.57
C GLN A 419 20.98 -13.60 -16.88
N TRP A 420 19.99 -12.70 -17.02
CA TRP A 420 19.89 -11.76 -18.15
C TRP A 420 20.81 -10.55 -17.98
N LEU A 421 21.27 -10.27 -16.75
CA LEU A 421 22.08 -9.09 -16.44
C LEU A 421 23.42 -9.08 -17.17
N SER A 422 24.02 -10.25 -17.35
CA SER A 422 25.29 -10.43 -18.09
C SER A 422 25.18 -10.19 -19.60
N ARG A 423 23.98 -10.02 -20.15
CA ARG A 423 23.74 -9.76 -21.58
C ARG A 423 23.56 -8.27 -21.92
N LEU A 424 23.53 -7.40 -20.91
CA LEU A 424 23.36 -5.96 -21.13
C LEU A 424 24.66 -5.33 -21.67
N PRO A 425 24.57 -4.35 -22.60
CA PRO A 425 25.73 -3.57 -22.99
C PRO A 425 26.34 -2.82 -21.78
N PRO A 426 27.66 -2.65 -21.73
CA PRO A 426 28.33 -1.93 -20.65
C PRO A 426 27.75 -0.52 -20.46
N GLY A 427 27.40 -0.17 -19.22
CA GLY A 427 26.89 1.16 -18.88
C GLY A 427 25.39 1.37 -19.07
N VAL A 428 24.67 0.45 -19.75
CA VAL A 428 23.19 0.47 -19.85
C VAL A 428 22.53 -0.04 -18.58
N ASP A 429 23.25 -0.89 -17.84
CA ASP A 429 22.84 -1.38 -16.53
C ASP A 429 22.68 -0.24 -15.50
N VAL A 430 23.51 0.79 -15.54
CA VAL A 430 23.43 1.95 -14.63
C VAL A 430 22.08 2.70 -14.71
N PRO A 431 21.66 3.24 -15.88
CA PRO A 431 20.36 3.90 -16.00
C PRO A 431 19.19 2.95 -15.81
N LEU A 432 19.33 1.67 -16.18
CA LEU A 432 18.30 0.66 -15.93
C LEU A 432 18.05 0.49 -14.43
N PHE A 433 19.11 0.28 -13.64
CA PHE A 433 18.98 0.09 -12.20
C PHE A 433 18.60 1.36 -11.44
N ALA A 434 19.03 2.53 -11.90
CA ALA A 434 18.51 3.80 -11.40
C ALA A 434 16.98 3.89 -11.61
N LEU A 435 16.50 3.53 -12.81
CA LEU A 435 15.09 3.56 -13.14
C LEU A 435 14.29 2.52 -12.35
N LEU A 436 14.86 1.34 -12.08
CA LEU A 436 14.25 0.31 -11.24
C LEU A 436 14.20 0.74 -9.76
N GLY A 437 15.20 1.50 -9.29
CA GLY A 437 15.23 2.04 -7.94
C GLY A 437 14.16 3.13 -7.71
N VAL A 438 13.89 3.97 -8.71
CA VAL A 438 12.92 5.08 -8.63
C VAL A 438 11.54 4.70 -8.07
N PRO A 439 10.86 3.63 -8.54
CA PRO A 439 9.60 3.19 -7.98
C PRO A 439 9.74 2.22 -6.80
N SER A 440 10.95 1.77 -6.48
CA SER A 440 11.17 0.67 -5.54
C SER A 440 10.84 1.07 -4.10
N PHE A 441 10.20 0.17 -3.35
CA PHE A 441 9.94 0.34 -1.91
C PHE A 441 11.04 -0.31 -1.07
N VAL A 442 12.29 -0.20 -1.52
CA VAL A 442 13.40 -0.87 -0.86
C VAL A 442 14.11 0.14 0.03
N CYS A 443 14.09 -0.10 1.35
CA CYS A 443 14.85 0.70 2.29
C CYS A 443 16.35 0.49 2.09
N ALA A 444 17.16 1.44 2.58
CA ALA A 444 18.61 1.36 2.50
C ALA A 444 19.18 0.06 3.09
N SER A 445 18.56 -0.48 4.15
CA SER A 445 18.95 -1.74 4.77
C SER A 445 18.72 -2.91 3.80
N GLY A 446 17.49 -3.14 3.34
CA GLY A 446 17.17 -4.23 2.40
C GLY A 446 17.80 -4.10 1.00
N ALA A 447 18.12 -2.88 0.54
CA ALA A 447 18.76 -2.67 -0.75
C ALA A 447 20.22 -3.15 -0.75
N THR A 448 20.87 -3.18 0.40
CA THR A 448 22.31 -3.48 0.51
C THR A 448 22.61 -4.98 0.31
N PRO A 449 21.93 -5.93 1.00
CA PRO A 449 22.09 -7.35 0.72
C PRO A 449 21.69 -7.71 -0.70
N LEU A 450 20.60 -7.14 -1.21
CA LEU A 450 20.15 -7.35 -2.57
C LEU A 450 21.24 -6.99 -3.58
N VAL A 451 21.83 -5.80 -3.43
CA VAL A 451 22.92 -5.34 -4.30
C VAL A 451 24.18 -6.18 -4.12
N ALA A 452 24.52 -6.61 -2.91
CA ALA A 452 25.66 -7.51 -2.68
C ALA A 452 25.51 -8.84 -3.45
N VAL A 453 24.32 -9.44 -3.42
CA VAL A 453 24.01 -10.65 -4.20
C VAL A 453 24.11 -10.37 -5.70
N LEU A 454 23.57 -9.25 -6.18
CA LEU A 454 23.60 -8.90 -7.60
C LEU A 454 25.01 -8.57 -8.10
N LEU A 455 25.84 -7.93 -7.28
CA LEU A 455 27.28 -7.73 -7.54
C LEU A 455 27.97 -9.07 -7.73
N HIS A 456 27.67 -10.06 -6.90
CA HIS A 456 28.19 -11.43 -7.04
C HIS A 456 27.68 -12.14 -8.32
N LYS A 457 26.55 -11.72 -8.86
CA LYS A 457 25.97 -12.20 -10.13
C LYS A 457 26.43 -11.38 -11.35
N GLY A 458 27.37 -10.45 -11.18
CA GLY A 458 27.96 -9.68 -12.27
C GLY A 458 27.32 -8.30 -12.53
N MET A 459 26.53 -7.78 -11.61
CA MET A 459 26.10 -6.36 -11.64
C MET A 459 27.33 -5.44 -11.57
N SER A 460 27.35 -4.35 -12.35
CA SER A 460 28.46 -3.38 -12.22
C SER A 460 28.37 -2.58 -10.90
N PRO A 461 29.51 -2.15 -10.32
CA PRO A 461 29.53 -1.29 -9.14
C PRO A 461 28.73 0.01 -9.32
N GLY A 462 28.73 0.58 -10.52
CA GLY A 462 27.98 1.77 -10.87
C GLY A 462 26.48 1.55 -10.88
N ALA A 463 26.01 0.40 -11.37
CA ALA A 463 24.59 0.05 -11.33
C ALA A 463 24.14 -0.21 -9.90
N ALA A 464 24.97 -0.89 -9.11
CA ALA A 464 24.79 -1.08 -7.68
C ALA A 464 24.63 0.27 -6.95
N LEU A 465 25.57 1.21 -7.17
CA LEU A 465 25.50 2.54 -6.58
C LEU A 465 24.24 3.30 -7.02
N ALA A 466 23.92 3.30 -8.31
CA ALA A 466 22.76 4.01 -8.83
C ALA A 466 21.44 3.49 -8.23
N PHE A 467 21.31 2.17 -8.02
CA PHE A 467 20.18 1.58 -7.31
C PHE A 467 20.15 1.98 -5.82
N LEU A 468 21.29 1.92 -5.13
CA LEU A 468 21.41 2.26 -3.70
C LEU A 468 21.14 3.74 -3.40
N LEU A 469 21.28 4.63 -4.38
CA LEU A 469 20.99 6.07 -4.30
C LEU A 469 19.60 6.47 -4.78
N THR A 470 18.91 5.60 -5.54
CA THR A 470 17.56 5.88 -6.04
C THR A 470 16.50 5.19 -5.20
N GLY A 471 16.72 3.92 -4.83
CA GLY A 471 15.76 3.11 -4.08
C GLY A 471 15.37 3.68 -2.72
N PRO A 472 16.31 3.98 -1.82
CA PRO A 472 15.96 4.52 -0.50
C PRO A 472 15.46 5.96 -0.55
N ALA A 473 16.04 6.79 -1.44
CA ALA A 473 15.67 8.19 -1.64
C ALA A 473 14.26 8.38 -2.25
N THR A 474 13.79 7.43 -3.06
CA THR A 474 12.55 7.60 -3.83
C THR A 474 11.67 6.36 -3.82
N ASN A 475 10.36 6.57 -3.79
CA ASN A 475 9.37 5.51 -3.93
C ASN A 475 8.01 6.12 -4.30
N VAL A 476 7.02 5.27 -4.55
CA VAL A 476 5.68 5.70 -4.94
C VAL A 476 5.00 6.56 -3.86
N THR A 477 5.21 6.29 -2.57
CA THR A 477 4.63 7.12 -1.50
C THR A 477 5.25 8.51 -1.47
N THR A 478 6.57 8.62 -1.56
CA THR A 478 7.29 9.89 -1.60
C THR A 478 6.80 10.73 -2.77
N PHE A 479 6.63 10.15 -3.96
CA PHE A 479 6.08 10.87 -5.10
C PHE A 479 4.62 11.29 -4.91
N ALA A 480 3.78 10.43 -4.32
CA ALA A 480 2.38 10.75 -4.04
C ALA A 480 2.28 11.92 -3.05
N VAL A 481 3.09 11.93 -2.00
CA VAL A 481 3.15 13.01 -1.00
C VAL A 481 3.69 14.29 -1.61
N MET A 482 4.79 14.20 -2.37
CA MET A 482 5.39 15.34 -3.05
C MET A 482 4.41 15.99 -4.03
N ALA A 483 3.67 15.17 -4.79
CA ALA A 483 2.70 15.67 -5.76
C ALA A 483 1.54 16.38 -5.10
N ARG A 484 1.14 15.97 -3.89
CA ARG A 484 0.09 16.64 -3.09
C ARG A 484 0.56 17.95 -2.49
N LEU A 485 1.82 18.02 -2.03
CA LEU A 485 2.34 19.22 -1.34
C LEU A 485 2.89 20.28 -2.29
N HIS A 486 3.61 19.87 -3.34
CA HIS A 486 4.37 20.76 -4.22
C HIS A 486 3.92 20.69 -5.69
N GLY A 487 2.99 19.78 -6.03
CA GLY A 487 2.50 19.61 -7.39
C GLY A 487 3.35 18.67 -8.25
N ARG A 488 2.75 18.14 -9.32
CA ARG A 488 3.34 17.10 -10.18
C ARG A 488 4.62 17.53 -10.89
N LYS A 489 4.76 18.81 -11.24
CA LYS A 489 5.95 19.36 -11.91
C LYS A 489 7.18 19.27 -11.00
N VAL A 490 7.03 19.65 -9.73
CA VAL A 490 8.11 19.59 -8.73
C VAL A 490 8.46 18.14 -8.42
N THR A 491 7.47 17.25 -8.31
CA THR A 491 7.71 15.81 -8.15
C THR A 491 8.51 15.22 -9.31
N ALA A 492 8.17 15.56 -10.55
CA ALA A 492 8.90 15.10 -11.73
C ALA A 492 10.34 15.63 -11.76
N ALA A 493 10.54 16.90 -11.38
CA ALA A 493 11.88 17.48 -11.24
C ALA A 493 12.70 16.78 -10.15
N PHE A 494 12.08 16.48 -8.99
CA PHE A 494 12.72 15.71 -7.92
C PHE A 494 13.16 14.33 -8.39
N ALA A 495 12.25 13.57 -9.03
CA ALA A 495 12.56 12.26 -9.58
C ALA A 495 13.69 12.32 -10.63
N ALA A 496 13.64 13.30 -11.53
CA ALA A 496 14.65 13.50 -12.57
C ALA A 496 16.01 13.87 -11.97
N VAL A 497 16.06 14.79 -11.00
CA VAL A 497 17.31 15.18 -10.34
C VAL A 497 17.94 13.97 -9.66
N VAL A 498 17.19 13.26 -8.82
CA VAL A 498 17.71 12.07 -8.12
C VAL A 498 18.20 11.03 -9.13
N ALA A 499 17.39 10.66 -10.12
CA ALA A 499 17.76 9.65 -11.12
C ALA A 499 19.01 10.06 -11.91
N LEU A 500 19.06 11.29 -12.45
CA LEU A 500 20.19 11.77 -13.25
C LEU A 500 21.48 11.90 -12.42
N SER A 501 21.39 12.40 -11.18
CA SER A 501 22.56 12.47 -10.31
C SER A 501 23.07 11.09 -9.92
N SER A 502 22.18 10.12 -9.67
CA SER A 502 22.56 8.74 -9.34
C SER A 502 23.16 8.01 -10.54
N VAL A 503 22.63 8.22 -11.75
CA VAL A 503 23.22 7.69 -13.00
C VAL A 503 24.59 8.32 -13.25
N GLY A 504 24.72 9.64 -13.12
CA GLY A 504 26.00 10.32 -13.28
C GLY A 504 27.05 9.80 -12.31
N MET A 505 26.68 9.61 -11.04
CA MET A 505 27.59 9.05 -10.03
C MET A 505 27.93 7.58 -10.30
N GLY A 506 26.97 6.77 -10.73
CA GLY A 506 27.19 5.37 -11.09
C GLY A 506 28.10 5.20 -12.30
N LEU A 507 27.91 6.00 -13.35
CA LEU A 507 28.79 6.01 -14.53
C LEU A 507 30.20 6.49 -14.17
N ALA A 508 30.31 7.54 -13.34
CA ALA A 508 31.59 7.99 -12.83
C ALA A 508 32.29 6.89 -12.00
N LEU A 509 31.54 6.15 -11.18
CA LEU A 509 32.09 5.05 -10.40
C LEU A 509 32.61 3.91 -11.29
N ASN A 510 31.86 3.52 -12.33
CA ASN A 510 32.33 2.50 -13.28
C ASN A 510 33.60 2.93 -14.02
N ALA A 511 33.80 4.23 -14.26
CA ALA A 511 35.02 4.75 -14.84
C ALA A 511 36.20 4.73 -13.85
N LEU A 512 35.94 4.86 -12.54
CA LEU A 512 36.94 4.92 -11.48
C LEU A 512 37.30 3.55 -10.88
N LEU A 513 36.36 2.59 -10.87
CA LEU A 513 36.55 1.23 -10.37
C LEU A 513 36.20 0.19 -11.46
N PRO A 514 37.19 -0.47 -12.08
CA PRO A 514 36.96 -1.61 -12.95
C PRO A 514 36.33 -2.78 -12.17
N ALA A 515 35.51 -3.58 -12.87
CA ALA A 515 34.51 -4.54 -12.38
C ALA A 515 34.96 -5.72 -11.48
N GLN A 516 36.14 -5.66 -10.85
CA GLN A 516 36.74 -6.79 -10.13
C GLN A 516 37.44 -6.39 -8.83
N ALA A 517 37.04 -5.27 -8.22
CA ALA A 517 37.32 -5.06 -6.79
C ALA A 517 36.56 -6.14 -6.02
N GLY A 518 37.28 -7.22 -5.63
CA GLY A 518 36.78 -8.31 -4.80
C GLY A 518 36.20 -7.75 -3.51
N LEU A 519 34.88 -7.60 -3.49
CA LEU A 519 34.12 -6.97 -2.42
C LEU A 519 32.92 -7.86 -2.11
N ALA A 520 33.19 -9.05 -1.56
CA ALA A 520 32.15 -9.85 -0.93
C ALA A 520 32.79 -10.72 0.16
N HIS A 521 32.58 -10.35 1.41
CA HIS A 521 32.60 -11.31 2.50
C HIS A 521 31.24 -11.99 2.61
N GLN A 522 31.25 -13.20 3.17
CA GLN A 522 30.12 -14.11 3.18
C GLN A 522 28.84 -13.48 3.71
N PRO A 523 27.66 -13.93 3.24
CA PRO A 523 26.39 -13.52 3.79
C PRO A 523 26.38 -13.82 5.30
N HIS A 524 26.30 -12.77 6.12
CA HIS A 524 25.91 -12.95 7.51
C HIS A 524 24.47 -13.44 7.50
N GLU A 525 24.26 -14.68 7.93
CA GLU A 525 22.94 -15.15 8.33
C GLU A 525 22.52 -14.36 9.57
N ALA A 526 21.90 -13.19 9.34
CA ALA A 526 21.30 -12.37 10.38
C ALA A 526 20.09 -13.12 10.95
N HIS A 527 20.35 -14.07 11.84
CA HIS A 527 19.35 -14.58 12.76
C HIS A 527 18.95 -13.38 13.61
N GLY A 528 17.73 -12.89 13.41
CA GLY A 528 17.21 -11.73 14.13
C GLY A 528 17.42 -11.93 15.63
N GLY A 529 18.19 -11.03 16.24
CA GLY A 529 18.38 -11.01 17.67
C GLY A 529 17.05 -10.78 18.43
N PRO A 530 17.09 -10.82 19.77
CA PRO A 530 15.90 -10.59 20.58
C PRO A 530 15.23 -9.24 20.30
N LEU A 531 16.02 -8.23 19.94
CA LEU A 531 15.54 -6.87 19.63
C LEU A 531 14.67 -6.84 18.37
N GLU A 532 15.07 -7.55 17.32
CA GLU A 532 14.37 -7.65 16.04
C GLU A 532 13.02 -8.34 16.23
N TRP A 533 12.99 -9.45 16.97
CA TRP A 533 11.75 -10.15 17.29
C TRP A 533 10.80 -9.32 18.16
N VAL A 534 11.32 -8.67 19.20
CA VAL A 534 10.51 -7.76 20.04
C VAL A 534 9.99 -6.60 19.19
N GLY A 535 10.83 -6.02 18.34
CA GLY A 535 10.44 -4.97 17.40
C GLY A 535 9.35 -5.43 16.45
N LEU A 536 9.46 -6.62 15.88
CA LEU A 536 8.45 -7.19 14.99
C LEU A 536 7.12 -7.43 15.69
N ILE A 537 7.13 -7.99 16.91
CA ILE A 537 5.92 -8.24 17.71
C ILE A 537 5.23 -6.91 18.03
N LEU A 538 5.97 -5.92 18.51
CA LEU A 538 5.42 -4.60 18.84
C LEU A 538 4.88 -3.89 17.61
N LEU A 539 5.64 -3.86 16.50
CA LEU A 539 5.18 -3.24 15.26
C LEU A 539 3.95 -3.95 14.71
N GLY A 540 3.96 -5.29 14.72
CA GLY A 540 2.85 -6.13 14.33
C GLY A 540 1.59 -5.83 15.14
N ALA A 541 1.71 -5.65 16.46
CA ALA A 541 0.59 -5.27 17.31
C ALA A 541 0.01 -3.89 16.95
N VAL A 542 0.86 -2.90 16.65
CA VAL A 542 0.40 -1.55 16.27
C VAL A 542 -0.26 -1.57 14.88
N PHE A 543 0.29 -2.32 13.92
CA PHE A 543 -0.31 -2.51 12.59
C PHE A 543 -1.64 -3.26 12.67
N LEU A 544 -1.72 -4.27 13.52
CA LEU A 544 -2.94 -5.03 13.79
C LEU A 544 -4.01 -4.11 14.40
N ALA A 545 -3.65 -3.30 15.39
CA ALA A 545 -4.56 -2.32 15.98
C ALA A 545 -5.06 -1.30 14.94
N SER A 546 -4.19 -0.85 14.03
CA SER A 546 -4.57 0.01 12.91
C SER A 546 -5.58 -0.68 11.96
N LEU A 547 -5.30 -1.93 11.55
CA LEU A 547 -6.18 -2.73 10.70
C LEU A 547 -7.56 -2.94 11.34
N LEU A 548 -7.61 -3.30 12.63
CA LEU A 548 -8.86 -3.51 13.36
C LEU A 548 -9.64 -2.20 13.56
N ARG A 549 -8.95 -1.08 13.77
CA ARG A 549 -9.57 0.25 13.95
C ARG A 549 -10.22 0.76 12.66
N GLN A 550 -9.53 0.60 11.52
CA GLN A 550 -10.00 1.10 10.22
C GLN A 550 -10.89 0.09 9.48
N GLY A 551 -10.68 -1.21 9.69
CA GLY A 551 -11.18 -2.26 8.81
C GLY A 551 -10.35 -2.38 7.52
N PRO A 552 -10.34 -3.55 6.86
CA PRO A 552 -9.42 -3.84 5.76
C PRO A 552 -9.63 -2.96 4.53
N HIS A 553 -10.89 -2.58 4.23
CA HIS A 553 -11.21 -1.70 3.11
C HIS A 553 -10.66 -0.29 3.30
N ALA A 554 -10.96 0.35 4.44
CA ALA A 554 -10.48 1.71 4.72
C ALA A 554 -8.96 1.74 4.84
N PHE A 555 -8.38 0.70 5.45
CA PHE A 555 -6.93 0.53 5.55
C PHE A 555 -6.25 0.53 4.17
N LEU A 556 -6.73 -0.28 3.20
CA LEU A 556 -6.16 -0.26 1.84
C LEU A 556 -6.60 0.96 1.01
N ALA A 557 -7.74 1.58 1.30
CA ALA A 557 -8.21 2.79 0.62
C ALA A 557 -7.26 3.98 0.79
N GLN A 558 -6.46 4.01 1.88
CA GLN A 558 -5.38 5.00 2.08
C GLN A 558 -4.38 5.03 0.93
N MET A 559 -4.28 3.95 0.15
CA MET A 559 -3.37 3.89 -0.99
C MET A 559 -3.89 4.61 -2.23
N TRP A 560 -5.20 4.83 -2.33
CA TRP A 560 -5.81 5.46 -3.50
C TRP A 560 -6.06 6.95 -3.22
N PRO A 561 -5.60 7.88 -4.07
CA PRO A 561 -5.99 9.28 -3.93
C PRO A 561 -7.50 9.42 -4.09
N ALA A 562 -8.14 10.11 -3.15
CA ALA A 562 -9.49 10.62 -3.35
C ALA A 562 -9.51 11.47 -4.63
N ALA A 563 -10.56 11.33 -5.43
CA ALA A 563 -10.67 12.09 -6.67
C ALA A 563 -10.60 13.61 -6.38
N PRO A 564 -9.89 14.40 -7.19
CA PRO A 564 -9.88 15.85 -7.04
C PRO A 564 -11.31 16.38 -7.17
N GLY A 565 -11.83 16.98 -6.09
CA GLY A 565 -13.20 17.50 -6.00
C GLY A 565 -14.11 16.84 -4.96
N ALA A 566 -13.65 15.81 -4.22
CA ALA A 566 -14.40 15.20 -3.12
C ALA A 566 -14.22 15.89 -1.75
N GLU A 567 -13.67 17.10 -1.72
CA GLU A 567 -13.81 18.01 -0.56
C GLU A 567 -15.11 18.80 -0.68
N THR A 568 -16.24 18.11 -0.50
CA THR A 568 -17.50 18.79 -0.20
C THR A 568 -18.18 18.06 0.96
N SER A 569 -18.30 18.78 2.08
CA SER A 569 -19.26 18.60 3.17
C SER A 569 -19.14 17.40 4.11
N VAL A 570 -17.95 16.97 4.52
CA VAL A 570 -17.84 16.28 5.82
C VAL A 570 -17.61 17.35 6.91
N SER A 571 -18.75 17.83 7.41
CA SER A 571 -18.98 18.52 8.67
C SER A 571 -17.74 18.72 9.57
N SER A 572 -17.17 19.92 9.53
CA SER A 572 -16.28 20.42 10.58
C SER A 572 -16.96 20.47 11.96
N ALA A 573 -18.30 20.31 12.04
CA ALA A 573 -19.03 20.31 13.31
C ALA A 573 -18.83 18.99 14.10
N GLU A 574 -18.57 17.87 13.42
CA GLU A 574 -18.45 16.56 14.08
C GLU A 574 -17.04 16.28 14.64
N ARG A 575 -16.03 17.00 14.13
CA ARG A 575 -14.68 17.00 14.72
C ARG A 575 -14.57 17.93 15.94
N ILE A 576 -15.48 18.89 16.10
CA ILE A 576 -15.51 19.83 17.23
C ILE A 576 -16.36 19.28 18.39
N SER A 577 -17.34 18.40 18.13
CA SER A 577 -18.20 17.84 19.18
C SER A 577 -17.50 16.83 20.12
N GLN A 578 -16.33 16.29 19.74
CA GLN A 578 -15.56 15.35 20.59
C GLN A 578 -14.54 16.04 21.52
N LEU A 579 -14.52 17.38 21.57
CA LEU A 579 -13.64 18.16 22.44
C LEU A 579 -14.39 19.00 23.50
N HIS A 580 -15.66 18.69 23.76
CA HIS A 580 -16.36 19.24 24.93
C HIS A 580 -15.96 18.51 26.21
N VAL A 581 -14.98 19.11 26.90
CA VAL A 581 -14.77 18.94 28.33
C VAL A 581 -15.99 19.55 29.05
N HIS A 582 -16.73 18.75 29.80
CA HIS A 582 -17.73 19.27 30.74
C HIS A 582 -17.01 20.04 31.86
N GLY A 583 -17.00 21.37 31.76
CA GLY A 583 -16.86 22.27 32.91
C GLY A 583 -18.24 22.57 33.49
N PRO A 584 -18.39 22.78 34.81
CA PRO A 584 -19.70 22.94 35.44
C PRO A 584 -20.30 24.31 35.07
N ALA A 585 -21.59 24.27 34.69
CA ALA A 585 -22.58 25.34 34.73
C ALA A 585 -22.18 26.71 34.14
N CYS A 586 -22.60 26.97 32.90
CA CYS A 586 -22.97 28.32 32.44
C CYS A 586 -24.19 28.20 31.52
N GLY A 587 -25.34 28.69 31.98
CA GLY A 587 -26.58 28.73 31.21
C GLY A 587 -26.53 29.84 30.16
N HIS A 588 -26.84 29.51 28.92
CA HIS A 588 -27.16 30.50 27.89
C HIS A 588 -28.58 30.27 27.39
N ALA A 589 -29.45 31.21 27.73
CA ALA A 589 -30.81 31.32 27.22
C ALA A 589 -30.79 31.72 25.74
N HIS A 590 -31.57 31.04 24.92
CA HIS A 590 -31.84 31.44 23.54
C HIS A 590 -32.95 32.49 23.53
N HIS A 591 -32.63 33.71 23.07
CA HIS A 591 -33.63 34.71 22.71
C HIS A 591 -34.42 34.27 21.47
N ALA A 592 -35.75 34.29 21.55
CA ALA A 592 -36.67 34.17 20.43
C ALA A 592 -36.82 35.53 19.70
N PRO A 593 -37.04 35.57 18.38
CA PRO A 593 -37.35 36.81 17.66
C PRO A 593 -38.84 37.16 17.81
N ALA A 594 -39.12 38.45 18.05
CA ALA A 594 -40.45 39.03 18.20
C ALA A 594 -41.17 39.25 16.83
N PRO A 595 -42.52 39.30 16.80
CA PRO A 595 -43.30 39.58 15.60
C PRO A 595 -43.71 41.07 15.44
N ASP A 596 -44.12 41.38 14.20
CA ASP A 596 -44.95 42.51 13.71
C ASP A 596 -44.34 43.88 13.36
N ALA A 597 -44.39 44.23 12.04
CA ALA A 597 -45.30 45.23 11.42
C ALA A 597 -44.69 45.85 10.10
N PRO A 598 -45.40 46.68 9.30
CA PRO A 598 -45.91 46.33 7.96
C PRO A 598 -45.27 47.11 6.78
N GLY A 599 -45.57 46.68 5.53
CA GLY A 599 -45.10 47.29 4.27
C GLY A 599 -45.66 48.69 3.96
N PRO A 600 -45.27 49.34 2.83
CA PRO A 600 -45.91 49.02 1.52
C PRO A 600 -45.02 49.21 0.25
N GLY A 601 -45.51 48.73 -0.91
CA GLY A 601 -45.33 49.44 -2.19
C GLY A 601 -44.63 48.75 -3.38
N ARG A 602 -45.44 48.10 -4.24
CA ARG A 602 -45.37 47.93 -5.72
C ARG A 602 -44.07 48.25 -6.49
N ALA A 603 -43.66 47.35 -7.41
CA ALA A 603 -43.74 47.57 -8.87
C ALA A 603 -43.26 46.34 -9.68
N VAL A 604 -43.94 46.12 -10.80
CA VAL A 604 -43.79 45.07 -11.82
C VAL A 604 -42.87 45.58 -12.95
N SER A 605 -41.98 44.76 -13.52
CA SER A 605 -41.79 44.67 -14.98
C SER A 605 -40.90 43.49 -15.39
N ASN A 606 -41.24 42.92 -16.54
CA ASN A 606 -40.77 41.68 -17.15
C ASN A 606 -39.54 41.85 -18.07
N LEU A 607 -39.04 40.70 -18.57
CA LEU A 607 -38.27 40.42 -19.82
C LEU A 607 -36.74 40.38 -19.64
N ARG A 608 -35.97 39.35 -20.06
CA ARG A 608 -36.13 38.19 -20.97
C ARG A 608 -35.11 37.11 -20.60
N ALA A 609 -35.51 35.83 -20.68
CA ALA A 609 -34.60 34.68 -20.83
C ALA A 609 -34.36 34.39 -22.34
N PRO A 610 -33.31 33.62 -22.70
CA PRO A 610 -33.58 32.20 -22.91
C PRO A 610 -32.48 31.22 -22.46
N LEU A 611 -32.97 30.12 -21.85
CA LEU A 611 -32.62 28.71 -22.09
C LEU A 611 -31.14 28.27 -22.00
N ARG A 612 -30.76 27.76 -20.83
CA ARG A 612 -29.79 26.65 -20.71
C ARG A 612 -30.37 25.49 -19.91
N TRP A 613 -30.25 24.31 -20.51
CA TRP A 613 -30.65 22.98 -20.06
C TRP A 613 -30.28 22.68 -18.59
N ARG A 614 -31.27 22.28 -17.79
CA ARG A 614 -31.09 21.71 -16.44
C ARG A 614 -30.98 20.18 -16.51
N PRO A 615 -30.03 19.52 -15.83
CA PRO A 615 -30.16 18.11 -15.50
C PRO A 615 -31.07 17.96 -14.27
N ARG A 616 -31.96 16.96 -14.32
CA ARG A 616 -32.93 16.58 -13.29
C ARG A 616 -32.24 16.31 -11.95
N ARG A 617 -32.65 17.02 -10.88
CA ARG A 617 -32.38 16.61 -9.50
C ARG A 617 -33.33 15.47 -9.14
N ALA A 618 -32.78 14.33 -8.76
CA ALA A 618 -33.52 13.27 -8.08
C ALA A 618 -33.79 13.73 -6.64
N HIS A 619 -35.05 13.65 -6.23
CA HIS A 619 -35.46 13.81 -4.84
C HIS A 619 -34.98 12.59 -4.03
N VAL A 620 -34.22 12.82 -2.97
CA VAL A 620 -33.98 11.84 -1.91
C VAL A 620 -34.81 12.26 -0.70
N HIS A 621 -35.76 11.41 -0.33
CA HIS A 621 -36.54 11.53 0.90
C HIS A 621 -35.63 11.32 2.12
N GLY A 622 -35.60 12.29 3.04
CA GLY A 622 -35.08 12.10 4.39
C GLY A 622 -36.15 11.43 5.29
N PRO A 623 -35.77 10.74 6.37
CA PRO A 623 -36.72 10.10 7.27
C PRO A 623 -37.46 11.16 8.11
N ALA A 624 -38.79 11.15 8.03
CA ALA A 624 -39.68 11.96 8.85
C ALA A 624 -39.73 11.41 10.28
N CYS A 625 -39.53 12.28 11.26
CA CYS A 625 -39.86 12.05 12.66
C CYS A 625 -41.38 11.86 12.80
N HIS A 626 -41.81 10.70 13.32
CA HIS A 626 -43.15 10.51 13.83
C HIS A 626 -43.25 11.10 15.25
N SER A 627 -43.87 12.27 15.38
CA SER A 627 -44.43 12.77 16.64
C SER A 627 -45.93 12.52 16.65
N GLY A 628 -46.40 11.67 17.57
CA GLY A 628 -47.81 11.46 17.86
C GLY A 628 -48.05 11.59 19.37
N ALA A 629 -49.15 12.26 19.72
CA ALA A 629 -49.65 12.63 21.06
C ALA A 629 -49.01 13.92 21.63
N CYS A 630 -49.73 14.98 22.00
CA CYS A 630 -51.10 15.12 22.49
C CYS A 630 -51.81 16.36 21.93
N ARG A 631 -53.13 16.24 21.75
CA ARG A 631 -54.07 17.32 21.47
C ARG A 631 -54.25 18.22 22.69
N HIS A 632 -54.32 19.53 22.48
CA HIS A 632 -55.15 20.42 23.29
C HIS A 632 -56.26 20.98 22.42
N SER A 633 -57.50 20.74 22.86
CA SER A 633 -58.76 21.27 22.33
C SER A 633 -58.93 22.76 22.68
N ARG A 634 -59.60 23.50 21.79
CA ARG A 634 -60.45 24.64 22.16
C ARG A 634 -61.80 24.44 21.48
N ASP A 635 -62.76 24.14 22.34
CA ASP A 635 -64.24 24.22 22.32
C ASP A 635 -64.96 24.57 21.01
N GLY A 636 -65.94 23.71 20.65
CA GLY A 636 -66.93 23.92 19.59
C GLY A 636 -67.06 22.72 18.67
#